data_AF-A0A0D0TIU2-F1
#
_entry.id   AF-A0A0D0TIU2-F1
#
_cell.length_a   1.000
_cell.length_b   1.000
_cell.length_c   1.000
_cell.angle_alpha   90.00
_cell.angle_beta   90.00
_cell.angle_gamma   90.00
#
_symmetry.space_group_name_H-M   'P 1'
#
loop_
_entity.id
_entity.type
_entity.pdbx_description
1 polymer ?
#
loop_
_entity_poly.entity_id
_entity_poly.type
_entity_poly.pdbx_seq_one_letter_code
_entity_poly.pdbx_strand_id
1 'polypeptide(L)'
;MEMAQSMIVQQGLLWLGHASAVDQQLYAELLEQYRNNVNDNQDYLHGIDSLAQFTRKKLSALLTTLYDRSSVTPDEIEVGLPAQGDTPARNQSLLGYALSHQSYWKDEVPFFAGTGTTPLPDTLDARTLKTRIQALKINAAYQAYIESCLGSASADFAQRSTRFAKQLPWQLMQYAHSLTLQGQLSPTAFGLIQQVMDMPDATARATVAGADAMICPLQLLIDAGTKTLKVPGVYLIGRTGAGKTPQVLYAPYSPGHTLKEYPHEAGLVAELTSPGALNSWVLQVAQAVDQDALAAALKGKSVRLAYNAIHMPLFKQLFIDNTELLVRLLGCQNKADAQTAWDKVKAVFAEGVQAASVFLPGKLAYPLIVWQSYKLFKASADELQSQNWHEALGQFIAGVALIAGLRRSSPWVPESGSPPTPARRPTPATAVASWPALDITAARRTRLQGFEVLEPTLASLVKDTALNLYRSASNHDYAAVAGKVYRIIKLGLDWHITGDAEVGPLVHSNTRQQWMLSSSDPLLTGRRAVVRLTNRFYSEPFARPSMNILAIGMRDIRALYAQESLMITEALAMATFYAKNAEENLRLLQQTPLAVPDVAEQIKMFFGLQTLEARYLEKIREVVDKVCNALIEPSLTSPSSKRFVIGRSRMPTLTGAYKMLAFTIVPDPLQLLYLTEAFFTPGLKYSHLLIKPFYVNVHARATTLIHEVSHHVCGTLDLAYVHSTHPFHDLIDPQVPDGNSTKTVLENRQLSRLSLKTPIHELFQVVDIATGLKTDPAQGTSTAPVLNRLLAATGTQTLSDARRVFRTDALKRVVTVLNNADSVAYLIALVGRRKAIPIGLTSNSP
;
A
#
# COMPACT_ATOMS: atom_id res chain seq x y z
N MET A 1 6.39 27.77 -17.09
CA MET A 1 6.61 26.31 -17.19
C MET A 1 5.41 25.49 -16.71
N GLU A 2 4.78 25.80 -15.57
CA GLU A 2 3.59 25.06 -15.06
C GLU A 2 2.37 25.07 -16.01
N MET A 3 2.08 26.19 -16.69
CA MET A 3 0.96 26.23 -17.66
C MET A 3 1.21 25.32 -18.88
N ALA A 4 2.43 25.33 -19.43
CA ALA A 4 2.81 24.46 -20.54
C ALA A 4 2.79 22.98 -20.13
N GLN A 5 3.28 22.63 -18.93
CA GLN A 5 3.13 21.28 -18.38
C GLN A 5 1.66 20.89 -18.19
N SER A 6 0.80 21.79 -17.69
CA SER A 6 -0.63 21.51 -17.52
C SER A 6 -1.37 21.31 -18.85
N MET A 7 -1.00 22.05 -19.90
CA MET A 7 -1.57 21.92 -21.25
C MET A 7 -1.08 20.65 -21.95
N ILE A 8 0.20 20.31 -21.82
CA ILE A 8 0.78 19.06 -22.33
C ILE A 8 0.14 17.84 -21.63
N VAL A 9 -0.11 17.94 -20.32
CA VAL A 9 -0.79 16.91 -19.52
C VAL A 9 -2.27 16.79 -19.87
N GLN A 10 -2.97 17.89 -20.18
CA GLN A 10 -4.35 17.84 -20.67
C GLN A 10 -4.45 17.23 -22.07
N GLN A 11 -3.50 17.51 -22.96
CA GLN A 11 -3.48 16.96 -24.32
C GLN A 11 -3.01 15.50 -24.38
N GLY A 12 -2.10 15.06 -23.49
CA GLY A 12 -1.59 13.68 -23.44
C GLY A 12 -2.55 12.65 -22.81
N LEU A 13 -3.58 13.11 -22.09
CA LEU A 13 -4.50 12.26 -21.30
C LEU A 13 -5.95 12.24 -21.81
N LEU A 14 -6.23 12.67 -23.06
CA LEU A 14 -7.55 12.74 -23.72
C LEU A 14 -8.76 12.69 -22.74
N TRP A 15 -9.38 11.52 -22.57
CA TRP A 15 -10.58 11.34 -21.74
C TRP A 15 -10.36 11.60 -20.23
N LEU A 16 -9.22 11.18 -19.67
CA LEU A 16 -8.90 11.41 -18.26
C LEU A 16 -8.60 12.88 -17.99
N GLY A 17 -7.94 13.53 -18.96
CA GLY A 17 -7.71 14.97 -18.97
C GLY A 17 -9.01 15.74 -18.91
N HIS A 18 -10.07 15.32 -19.62
CA HIS A 18 -11.38 15.99 -19.64
C HIS A 18 -12.32 15.61 -18.49
N ALA A 19 -12.11 14.48 -17.81
CA ALA A 19 -12.94 13.99 -16.70
C ALA A 19 -13.12 14.99 -15.54
N SER A 20 -14.20 14.83 -14.77
CA SER A 20 -14.47 15.66 -13.59
C SER A 20 -13.35 15.49 -12.55
N ALA A 21 -13.17 16.48 -11.66
CA ALA A 21 -12.17 16.35 -10.62
C ALA A 21 -12.49 15.24 -9.60
N VAL A 22 -13.76 14.80 -9.50
CA VAL A 22 -14.16 13.66 -8.66
C VAL A 22 -13.71 12.35 -9.33
N ASP A 23 -13.91 12.24 -10.64
CA ASP A 23 -13.49 11.08 -11.41
C ASP A 23 -11.96 10.96 -11.51
N GLN A 24 -11.25 12.06 -11.77
CA GLN A 24 -9.79 12.04 -11.77
C GLN A 24 -9.23 11.57 -10.41
N GLN A 25 -9.86 12.00 -9.30
CA GLN A 25 -9.50 11.54 -7.96
C GLN A 25 -9.79 10.03 -7.81
N LEU A 26 -11.01 9.58 -8.13
CA LEU A 26 -11.37 8.16 -8.01
C LEU A 26 -10.46 7.27 -8.86
N TYR A 27 -10.12 7.69 -10.08
CA TYR A 27 -9.21 6.98 -10.97
C TYR A 27 -7.80 6.83 -10.35
N ALA A 28 -7.27 7.92 -9.78
CA ALA A 28 -6.00 7.90 -9.09
C ALA A 28 -6.04 7.03 -7.82
N GLU A 29 -7.13 7.08 -7.05
CA GLU A 29 -7.32 6.24 -5.86
C GLU A 29 -7.38 4.75 -6.20
N LEU A 30 -8.09 4.36 -7.28
CA LEU A 30 -8.15 2.96 -7.73
C LEU A 30 -6.77 2.45 -8.17
N LEU A 31 -6.02 3.24 -8.94
CA LEU A 31 -4.64 2.90 -9.32
C LEU A 31 -3.73 2.78 -8.10
N GLU A 32 -3.91 3.66 -7.12
CA GLU A 32 -3.15 3.63 -5.88
C GLU A 32 -3.48 2.39 -5.05
N GLN A 33 -4.75 1.98 -4.97
CA GLN A 33 -5.11 0.74 -4.30
C GLN A 33 -4.54 -0.47 -5.03
N TYR A 34 -4.54 -0.47 -6.36
CA TYR A 34 -3.88 -1.52 -7.14
C TYR A 34 -2.39 -1.58 -6.81
N ARG A 35 -1.70 -0.44 -6.86
CA ARG A 35 -0.29 -0.31 -6.48
C ARG A 35 -0.01 -0.80 -5.05
N ASN A 36 -0.85 -0.45 -4.07
CA ASN A 36 -0.66 -0.87 -2.67
C ASN A 36 -0.90 -2.36 -2.41
N ASN A 37 -1.59 -3.04 -3.33
CA ASN A 37 -1.87 -4.49 -3.23
C ASN A 37 -0.87 -5.33 -4.04
N VAL A 38 0.20 -4.71 -4.55
CA VAL A 38 1.34 -5.38 -5.18
C VAL A 38 2.54 -5.28 -4.24
N ASN A 39 3.05 -6.43 -3.82
CA ASN A 39 4.25 -6.54 -3.01
C ASN A 39 5.43 -6.97 -3.89
N ASP A 40 6.59 -6.32 -3.73
CA ASP A 40 7.85 -6.63 -4.43
C ASP A 40 7.75 -6.72 -5.96
N ASN A 41 6.83 -5.96 -6.57
CA ASN A 41 6.52 -6.03 -8.00
C ASN A 41 6.14 -7.44 -8.49
N GLN A 42 5.44 -8.22 -7.66
CA GLN A 42 5.07 -9.60 -7.97
C GLN A 42 3.56 -9.78 -8.20
N ASP A 43 3.20 -10.50 -9.26
CA ASP A 43 1.85 -11.02 -9.50
C ASP A 43 1.77 -12.54 -9.23
N TYR A 44 0.66 -13.15 -9.63
CA TYR A 44 0.42 -14.59 -9.53
C TYR A 44 1.24 -15.43 -10.53
N LEU A 45 1.83 -14.82 -11.56
CA LEU A 45 2.72 -15.48 -12.54
C LEU A 45 4.20 -15.36 -12.18
N HIS A 46 4.53 -14.58 -11.15
CA HIS A 46 5.91 -14.43 -10.68
C HIS A 46 6.61 -15.78 -10.46
N GLY A 47 7.86 -15.89 -10.93
CA GLY A 47 8.67 -17.12 -10.85
C GLY A 47 8.29 -18.22 -11.86
N ILE A 48 7.28 -18.03 -12.70
CA ILE A 48 6.96 -18.93 -13.81
C ILE A 48 7.77 -18.49 -15.04
N ASP A 49 8.42 -19.44 -15.71
CA ASP A 49 9.11 -19.17 -16.97
C ASP A 49 8.11 -18.60 -18.00
N SER A 50 8.49 -17.51 -18.66
CA SER A 50 7.74 -16.98 -19.79
C SER A 50 7.62 -18.06 -20.89
N LEU A 51 6.62 -17.95 -21.75
CA LEU A 51 6.47 -18.89 -22.86
C LEU A 51 7.70 -18.86 -23.77
N ALA A 52 8.31 -17.68 -23.96
CA ALA A 52 9.53 -17.52 -24.74
C ALA A 52 10.74 -18.19 -24.07
N GLN A 53 10.95 -17.97 -22.77
CA GLN A 53 12.03 -18.56 -21.99
C GLN A 53 11.92 -20.08 -21.91
N PHE A 54 10.72 -20.60 -21.64
CA PHE A 54 10.46 -22.04 -21.63
C PHE A 54 10.76 -22.66 -23.00
N THR A 55 10.28 -22.03 -24.08
CA THR A 55 10.50 -22.50 -25.45
C THR A 55 11.98 -22.44 -25.82
N ARG A 56 12.68 -21.36 -25.47
CA ARG A 56 14.12 -21.20 -25.66
C ARG A 56 14.88 -22.33 -24.96
N LYS A 57 14.58 -22.64 -23.69
CA LYS A 57 15.20 -23.76 -22.95
C LYS A 57 15.00 -25.10 -23.67
N LYS A 58 13.78 -25.38 -24.15
CA LYS A 58 13.47 -26.61 -24.90
C LYS A 58 14.20 -26.69 -26.24
N LEU A 59 14.24 -25.59 -26.99
CA LEU A 59 14.96 -25.51 -28.26
C LEU A 59 16.47 -25.63 -28.06
N SER A 60 17.05 -24.95 -27.08
CA SER A 60 18.47 -25.08 -26.73
C SER A 60 18.82 -26.52 -26.38
N ALA A 61 18.03 -27.19 -25.53
CA ALA A 61 18.24 -28.59 -25.22
C ALA A 61 18.17 -29.49 -26.47
N LEU A 62 17.20 -29.25 -27.37
CA LEU A 62 17.12 -29.97 -28.64
C LEU A 62 18.37 -29.74 -29.50
N LEU A 63 18.82 -28.49 -29.65
CA LEU A 63 20.00 -28.16 -30.44
C LEU A 63 21.25 -28.83 -29.88
N THR A 64 21.43 -28.86 -28.55
CA THR A 64 22.54 -29.59 -27.91
C THR A 64 22.50 -31.09 -28.21
N THR A 65 21.30 -31.71 -28.26
CA THR A 65 21.21 -33.14 -28.63
C THR A 65 21.53 -33.44 -30.09
N LEU A 66 21.28 -32.48 -30.99
CA LEU A 66 21.53 -32.63 -32.42
C LEU A 66 22.94 -32.20 -32.82
N TYR A 67 23.56 -31.33 -32.02
CA TYR A 67 24.87 -30.76 -32.28
C TYR A 67 25.61 -30.45 -30.97
N ASP A 68 26.70 -31.18 -30.74
CA ASP A 68 27.47 -31.19 -29.47
C ASP A 68 28.36 -29.94 -29.27
N ARG A 69 28.36 -28.97 -30.21
CA ARG A 69 29.06 -27.69 -30.01
C ARG A 69 28.12 -26.67 -29.39
N SER A 70 28.44 -26.29 -28.16
CA SER A 70 27.71 -25.41 -27.25
C SER A 70 27.51 -23.94 -27.69
N SER A 71 27.69 -23.60 -28.98
CA SER A 71 27.79 -22.20 -29.42
C SER A 71 26.58 -21.65 -30.18
N VAL A 72 25.65 -22.49 -30.66
CA VAL A 72 24.50 -22.00 -31.45
C VAL A 72 23.25 -21.92 -30.57
N THR A 73 22.74 -20.70 -30.41
CA THR A 73 21.50 -20.44 -29.67
C THR A 73 20.29 -20.41 -30.61
N PRO A 74 19.06 -20.69 -30.12
CA PRO A 74 17.85 -20.58 -30.95
C PRO A 74 17.63 -19.19 -31.56
N ASP A 75 18.19 -18.14 -30.95
CA ASP A 75 18.05 -16.76 -31.44
C ASP A 75 19.03 -16.44 -32.59
N GLU A 76 20.06 -17.27 -32.81
CA GLU A 76 21.05 -17.14 -33.90
C GLU A 76 20.70 -17.97 -35.14
N ILE A 77 19.51 -18.61 -35.15
CA ILE A 77 18.98 -19.35 -36.30
C ILE A 77 17.79 -18.58 -36.86
N GLU A 78 17.90 -18.19 -38.12
CA GLU A 78 16.86 -17.57 -38.93
C GLU A 78 16.08 -18.64 -39.69
N VAL A 79 14.75 -18.52 -39.65
CA VAL A 79 13.80 -19.39 -40.35
C VAL A 79 13.16 -18.59 -41.47
N GLY A 80 13.51 -18.93 -42.71
CA GLY A 80 12.89 -18.40 -43.91
C GLY A 80 11.61 -19.16 -44.24
N LEU A 81 10.48 -18.47 -44.19
CA LEU A 81 9.18 -19.00 -44.60
C LEU A 81 8.87 -18.49 -46.02
N PRO A 82 8.65 -19.40 -47.00
CA PRO A 82 8.28 -19.00 -48.36
C PRO A 82 6.89 -18.34 -48.38
N ALA A 83 6.63 -17.55 -49.42
CA ALA A 83 5.32 -16.93 -49.63
C ALA A 83 4.26 -18.02 -49.86
N GLN A 84 3.09 -17.88 -49.23
CA GLN A 84 2.04 -18.89 -49.30
C GLN A 84 0.64 -18.25 -49.38
N GLY A 85 -0.01 -18.39 -50.55
CA GLY A 85 -1.26 -17.68 -50.85
C GLY A 85 -1.06 -16.18 -50.72
N ASP A 86 -1.91 -15.51 -49.94
CA ASP A 86 -1.82 -14.06 -49.66
C ASP A 86 -0.78 -13.71 -48.57
N THR A 87 -0.06 -14.69 -48.01
CA THR A 87 0.96 -14.44 -46.97
C THR A 87 2.33 -14.23 -47.62
N PRO A 88 2.98 -13.06 -47.45
CA PRO A 88 4.28 -12.79 -48.04
C PRO A 88 5.39 -13.65 -47.41
N ALA A 89 6.46 -13.89 -48.17
CA ALA A 89 7.67 -14.52 -47.64
C ALA A 89 8.23 -13.68 -46.49
N ARG A 90 8.70 -14.34 -45.43
CA ARG A 90 9.20 -13.66 -44.24
C ARG A 90 10.27 -14.48 -43.54
N ASN A 91 11.17 -13.78 -42.88
CA ASN A 91 12.15 -14.39 -42.00
C ASN A 91 11.83 -14.07 -40.54
N GLN A 92 12.15 -15.00 -39.64
CA GLN A 92 11.99 -14.86 -38.20
C GLN A 92 12.98 -15.76 -37.46
N SER A 93 13.24 -15.51 -36.17
CA SER A 93 14.11 -16.41 -35.39
C SER A 93 13.47 -17.80 -35.20
N LEU A 94 14.28 -18.81 -34.87
CA LEU A 94 13.79 -20.16 -34.55
C LEU A 94 12.81 -20.14 -33.38
N LEU A 95 13.07 -19.30 -32.38
CA LEU A 95 12.14 -19.04 -31.29
C LEU A 95 10.82 -18.47 -31.81
N GLY A 96 10.87 -17.45 -32.68
CA GLY A 96 9.68 -16.87 -33.32
C GLY A 96 8.89 -17.91 -34.12
N TYR A 97 9.58 -18.82 -34.82
CA TYR A 97 8.96 -19.93 -35.54
C TYR A 97 8.26 -20.93 -34.60
N ALA A 98 8.92 -21.37 -33.53
CA ALA A 98 8.33 -22.29 -32.56
C ALA A 98 7.11 -21.69 -31.82
N LEU A 99 7.08 -20.37 -31.66
CA LEU A 99 5.96 -19.63 -31.04
C LEU A 99 4.88 -19.17 -32.03
N SER A 100 5.07 -19.42 -33.33
CA SER A 100 4.08 -19.05 -34.34
C SER A 100 2.88 -20.01 -34.33
N HIS A 101 1.72 -19.54 -34.78
CA HIS A 101 0.53 -20.37 -34.92
C HIS A 101 0.73 -21.44 -36.01
N GLN A 102 0.14 -22.64 -35.85
CA GLN A 102 0.35 -23.77 -36.77
C GLN A 102 -0.05 -23.46 -38.22
N SER A 103 -0.94 -22.50 -38.47
CA SER A 103 -1.25 -22.05 -39.84
C SER A 103 0.00 -21.62 -40.63
N TYR A 104 1.09 -21.27 -39.95
CA TYR A 104 2.38 -20.93 -40.54
C TYR A 104 3.33 -22.13 -40.70
N TRP A 105 2.93 -23.32 -40.27
CA TRP A 105 3.72 -24.56 -40.26
C TRP A 105 3.30 -25.54 -41.38
N LYS A 106 2.61 -25.06 -42.42
CA LYS A 106 2.09 -25.88 -43.54
C LYS A 106 3.17 -26.77 -44.19
N ASP A 107 2.75 -27.66 -45.10
CA ASP A 107 3.53 -28.83 -45.56
C ASP A 107 4.93 -28.52 -46.13
N GLU A 108 5.21 -27.29 -46.58
CA GLU A 108 6.54 -26.90 -47.06
C GLU A 108 7.60 -26.89 -45.95
N VAL A 109 8.80 -27.34 -46.27
CA VAL A 109 9.94 -27.39 -45.34
C VAL A 109 10.54 -25.97 -45.26
N PRO A 110 10.54 -25.32 -44.08
CA PRO A 110 11.16 -24.00 -43.92
C PRO A 110 12.65 -24.06 -44.24
N PHE A 111 13.21 -22.93 -44.68
CA PHE A 111 14.65 -22.78 -44.78
C PHE A 111 15.22 -22.36 -43.42
N PHE A 112 16.34 -22.97 -43.01
CA PHE A 112 17.02 -22.62 -41.77
C PHE A 112 18.44 -22.15 -42.09
N ALA A 113 18.80 -20.96 -41.62
CA ALA A 113 20.12 -20.35 -41.79
C ALA A 113 20.65 -19.85 -40.45
N GLY A 114 21.97 -19.92 -40.24
CA GLY A 114 22.62 -19.23 -39.12
C GLY A 114 22.76 -17.75 -39.45
N THR A 115 22.54 -16.85 -38.48
CA THR A 115 22.70 -15.40 -38.66
C THR A 115 24.15 -14.91 -38.47
N GLY A 116 25.04 -15.79 -38.00
CA GLY A 116 26.46 -15.50 -37.77
C GLY A 116 27.38 -15.94 -38.92
N THR A 117 28.69 -15.79 -38.75
CA THR A 117 29.72 -16.21 -39.73
C THR A 117 29.92 -17.72 -39.82
N THR A 118 29.19 -18.51 -39.03
CA THR A 118 29.29 -19.97 -38.99
C THR A 118 28.08 -20.58 -39.70
N PRO A 119 28.25 -21.29 -40.82
CA PRO A 119 27.13 -21.95 -41.50
C PRO A 119 26.54 -23.06 -40.61
N LEU A 120 25.23 -23.31 -40.75
CA LEU A 120 24.59 -24.45 -40.11
C LEU A 120 25.24 -25.75 -40.63
N PRO A 121 25.60 -26.70 -39.75
CA PRO A 121 26.12 -28.01 -40.14
C PRO A 121 25.17 -28.77 -41.07
N ASP A 122 25.71 -29.53 -42.02
CA ASP A 122 24.93 -30.40 -42.92
C ASP A 122 24.10 -31.46 -42.17
N THR A 123 24.44 -31.75 -40.90
CA THR A 123 23.69 -32.66 -40.02
C THR A 123 22.36 -32.09 -39.53
N LEU A 124 22.14 -30.77 -39.64
CA LEU A 124 20.90 -30.08 -39.31
C LEU A 124 20.06 -29.86 -40.58
N ASP A 125 19.68 -30.96 -41.25
CA ASP A 125 18.79 -30.85 -42.40
C ASP A 125 17.44 -30.24 -41.99
N ALA A 126 16.87 -29.43 -42.88
CA ALA A 126 15.67 -28.64 -42.60
C ALA A 126 14.43 -29.50 -42.26
N ARG A 127 14.35 -30.73 -42.81
CA ARG A 127 13.22 -31.64 -42.59
C ARG A 127 13.33 -32.29 -41.21
N THR A 128 14.52 -32.72 -40.82
CA THR A 128 14.83 -33.24 -39.49
C THR A 128 14.58 -32.17 -38.44
N LEU A 129 15.05 -30.94 -38.66
CA LEU A 129 14.84 -29.84 -37.71
C LEU A 129 13.35 -29.50 -37.55
N LYS A 130 12.59 -29.37 -38.65
CA LYS A 130 11.12 -29.21 -38.62
C LYS A 130 10.45 -30.34 -37.80
N THR A 131 10.78 -31.59 -38.08
CA THR A 131 10.19 -32.77 -37.42
C THR A 131 10.50 -32.79 -35.92
N ARG A 132 11.75 -32.50 -35.55
CA ARG A 132 12.18 -32.50 -34.14
C ARG A 132 11.55 -31.36 -33.35
N ILE A 133 11.42 -30.16 -33.93
CA ILE A 133 10.72 -29.03 -33.30
C ILE A 133 9.24 -29.36 -33.07
N GLN A 134 8.57 -29.94 -34.07
CA GLN A 134 7.18 -30.38 -33.92
C GLN A 134 7.03 -31.46 -32.82
N ALA A 135 8.00 -32.38 -32.72
CA ALA A 135 8.02 -33.42 -31.70
C ALA A 135 8.18 -32.87 -30.26
N LEU A 136 8.70 -31.65 -30.07
CA LEU A 136 8.77 -31.01 -28.75
C LEU A 136 7.38 -30.70 -28.17
N LYS A 137 6.34 -30.59 -29.01
CA LYS A 137 4.96 -30.27 -28.60
C LYS A 137 4.91 -29.12 -27.60
N ILE A 138 5.54 -27.99 -27.96
CA ILE A 138 5.79 -26.85 -27.05
C ILE A 138 4.52 -26.38 -26.35
N ASN A 139 3.39 -26.28 -27.06
CA ASN A 139 2.10 -25.93 -26.45
C ASN A 139 1.67 -26.91 -25.35
N ALA A 140 1.62 -28.22 -25.64
CA ALA A 140 1.19 -29.22 -24.68
C ALA A 140 2.15 -29.30 -23.49
N ALA A 141 3.46 -29.19 -23.74
CA ALA A 141 4.47 -29.14 -22.70
C ALA A 141 4.33 -27.91 -21.79
N TYR A 142 4.02 -26.74 -22.37
CA TYR A 142 3.81 -25.52 -21.60
C TYR A 142 2.46 -25.52 -20.86
N GLN A 143 1.39 -26.08 -21.45
CA GLN A 143 0.12 -26.30 -20.76
C GLN A 143 0.32 -27.11 -19.48
N ALA A 144 1.00 -28.27 -19.56
CA ALA A 144 1.30 -29.10 -18.41
C ALA A 144 2.18 -28.37 -17.37
N TYR A 145 3.13 -27.55 -17.82
CA TYR A 145 3.95 -26.71 -16.94
C TYR A 145 3.09 -25.68 -16.19
N ILE A 146 2.22 -24.95 -16.87
CA ILE A 146 1.32 -23.98 -16.25
C ILE A 146 0.33 -24.64 -15.30
N GLU A 147 -0.25 -25.79 -15.66
CA GLU A 147 -1.12 -26.57 -14.77
C GLU A 147 -0.38 -27.00 -13.50
N SER A 148 0.90 -27.40 -13.61
CA SER A 148 1.70 -27.78 -12.45
C SER A 148 1.99 -26.59 -11.52
N CYS A 149 2.10 -25.37 -12.06
CA CYS A 149 2.41 -24.17 -11.29
C CYS A 149 1.16 -23.50 -10.68
N LEU A 150 0.05 -23.46 -11.42
CA LEU A 150 -1.17 -22.70 -11.07
C LEU A 150 -2.35 -23.60 -10.64
N GLY A 151 -2.27 -24.90 -10.87
CA GLY A 151 -3.32 -25.85 -10.54
C GLY A 151 -3.54 -25.98 -9.03
N SER A 152 -4.72 -26.48 -8.63
CA SER A 152 -5.08 -26.65 -7.22
C SER A 152 -4.17 -27.59 -6.44
N ALA A 153 -3.42 -28.47 -7.12
CA ALA A 153 -2.44 -29.37 -6.52
C ALA A 153 -1.04 -28.73 -6.32
N SER A 154 -0.82 -27.51 -6.83
CA SER A 154 0.45 -26.79 -6.69
C SER A 154 0.69 -26.36 -5.24
N ALA A 155 1.92 -26.50 -4.75
CA ALA A 155 2.33 -25.98 -3.45
C ALA A 155 2.20 -24.45 -3.36
N ASP A 156 2.33 -23.75 -4.50
CA ASP A 156 2.24 -22.29 -4.57
C ASP A 156 0.80 -21.77 -4.71
N PHE A 157 -0.19 -22.67 -4.85
CA PHE A 157 -1.58 -22.30 -5.18
C PHE A 157 -2.14 -21.23 -4.23
N ALA A 158 -1.98 -21.42 -2.91
CA ALA A 158 -2.50 -20.49 -1.91
C ALA A 158 -1.88 -19.10 -2.03
N GLN A 159 -0.55 -19.02 -2.23
CA GLN A 159 0.16 -17.76 -2.39
C GLN A 159 -0.28 -17.03 -3.66
N ARG A 160 -0.35 -17.74 -4.79
CA ARG A 160 -0.72 -17.18 -6.10
C ARG A 160 -2.19 -16.74 -6.14
N SER A 161 -3.08 -17.56 -5.61
CA SER A 161 -4.50 -17.22 -5.46
C SER A 161 -4.70 -15.98 -4.57
N THR A 162 -3.91 -15.85 -3.49
CA THR A 162 -3.98 -14.66 -2.61
C THR A 162 -3.52 -13.40 -3.33
N ARG A 163 -2.42 -13.45 -4.10
CA ARG A 163 -1.97 -12.31 -4.92
C ARG A 163 -3.02 -11.90 -5.93
N PHE A 164 -3.57 -12.88 -6.65
CA PHE A 164 -4.65 -12.65 -7.62
C PHE A 164 -5.86 -11.97 -6.96
N ALA A 165 -6.29 -12.46 -5.80
CA ALA A 165 -7.43 -11.91 -5.07
C ALA A 165 -7.20 -10.49 -4.52
N LYS A 166 -5.97 -10.14 -4.15
CA LYS A 166 -5.62 -8.77 -3.72
C LYS A 166 -5.51 -7.79 -4.88
N GLN A 167 -5.08 -8.26 -6.05
CA GLN A 167 -4.73 -7.40 -7.19
C GLN A 167 -5.89 -7.20 -8.18
N LEU A 168 -6.58 -8.29 -8.57
CA LEU A 168 -7.66 -8.26 -9.57
C LEU A 168 -8.75 -7.22 -9.28
N PRO A 169 -9.27 -7.07 -8.05
CA PRO A 169 -10.43 -6.20 -7.82
C PRO A 169 -10.14 -4.73 -8.16
N TRP A 170 -8.98 -4.24 -7.72
CA TRP A 170 -8.53 -2.87 -7.99
C TRP A 170 -8.20 -2.66 -9.46
N GLN A 171 -7.55 -3.64 -10.08
CA GLN A 171 -7.24 -3.62 -11.51
C GLN A 171 -8.53 -3.54 -12.35
N LEU A 172 -9.52 -4.40 -12.06
CA LEU A 172 -10.77 -4.45 -12.83
C LEU A 172 -11.65 -3.22 -12.59
N MET A 173 -11.74 -2.72 -11.35
CA MET A 173 -12.46 -1.47 -11.06
C MET A 173 -11.80 -0.27 -11.74
N GLN A 174 -10.46 -0.21 -11.78
CA GLN A 174 -9.74 0.83 -12.50
C GLN A 174 -10.01 0.77 -14.00
N TYR A 175 -10.01 -0.43 -14.59
CA TYR A 175 -10.32 -0.63 -16.00
C TYR A 175 -11.78 -0.25 -16.30
N ALA A 176 -12.74 -0.69 -15.49
CA ALA A 176 -14.15 -0.33 -15.62
C ALA A 176 -14.38 1.20 -15.51
N HIS A 177 -13.66 1.86 -14.60
CA HIS A 177 -13.72 3.31 -14.47
C HIS A 177 -13.19 4.00 -15.73
N SER A 178 -12.11 3.48 -16.34
CA SER A 178 -11.61 4.00 -17.63
C SER A 178 -12.65 3.92 -18.75
N LEU A 179 -13.42 2.82 -18.81
CA LEU A 179 -14.49 2.65 -19.80
C LEU A 179 -15.67 3.58 -19.52
N THR A 180 -15.97 3.82 -18.24
CA THR A 180 -17.01 4.77 -17.81
C THR A 180 -16.67 6.20 -18.26
N LEU A 181 -15.42 6.62 -18.07
CA LEU A 181 -14.95 7.94 -18.51
C LEU A 181 -14.87 8.11 -20.03
N GLN A 182 -14.84 7.00 -20.76
CA GLN A 182 -14.92 6.97 -22.23
C GLN A 182 -16.37 6.81 -22.74
N GLY A 183 -17.38 6.78 -21.85
CA GLY A 183 -18.78 6.61 -22.21
C GLY A 183 -19.16 5.19 -22.68
N GLN A 184 -18.29 4.20 -22.47
CA GLN A 184 -18.52 2.80 -22.86
C GLN A 184 -19.26 2.00 -21.78
N LEU A 185 -19.21 2.46 -20.52
CA LEU A 185 -20.01 1.94 -19.41
C LEU A 185 -20.80 3.08 -18.77
N SER A 186 -22.03 2.78 -18.35
CA SER A 186 -22.86 3.68 -17.57
C SER A 186 -22.39 3.73 -16.10
N PRO A 187 -22.68 4.82 -15.36
CA PRO A 187 -22.43 4.87 -13.92
C PRO A 187 -23.11 3.73 -13.14
N THR A 188 -24.25 3.23 -13.63
CA THR A 188 -24.95 2.10 -13.01
C THR A 188 -24.17 0.80 -13.21
N ALA A 189 -23.70 0.52 -14.44
CA ALA A 189 -22.85 -0.63 -14.72
C ALA A 189 -21.56 -0.60 -13.91
N PHE A 190 -20.91 0.57 -13.83
CA PHE A 190 -19.72 0.75 -12.99
C PHE A 190 -20.02 0.48 -11.51
N GLY A 191 -21.14 0.98 -10.99
CA GLY A 191 -21.54 0.74 -9.61
C GLY A 191 -21.80 -0.75 -9.28
N LEU A 192 -22.35 -1.53 -10.22
CA LEU A 192 -22.51 -2.98 -10.06
C LEU A 192 -21.15 -3.69 -9.96
N ILE A 193 -20.18 -3.28 -10.79
CA ILE A 193 -18.80 -3.81 -10.74
C ILE A 193 -18.16 -3.46 -9.40
N GLN A 194 -18.26 -2.21 -8.94
CA GLN A 194 -17.73 -1.79 -7.64
C GLN A 194 -18.31 -2.61 -6.50
N GLN A 195 -19.62 -2.84 -6.49
CA GLN A 195 -20.27 -3.67 -5.48
C GLN A 195 -19.70 -5.08 -5.41
N VAL A 196 -19.52 -5.76 -6.55
CA VAL A 196 -18.99 -7.14 -6.58
C VAL A 196 -17.50 -7.18 -6.22
N MET A 197 -16.71 -6.24 -6.71
CA MET A 197 -15.25 -6.25 -6.54
C MET A 197 -14.82 -5.75 -5.15
N ASP A 198 -15.54 -4.82 -4.54
CA ASP A 198 -15.25 -4.34 -3.19
C ASP A 198 -15.97 -5.18 -2.11
N MET A 199 -17.12 -5.79 -2.39
CA MET A 199 -17.85 -6.64 -1.45
C MET A 199 -18.05 -8.03 -2.06
N PRO A 200 -17.01 -8.89 -2.14
CA PRO A 200 -17.06 -10.14 -2.90
C PRO A 200 -18.01 -11.18 -2.31
N ASP A 201 -18.18 -11.21 -0.99
CA ASP A 201 -19.14 -12.12 -0.33
C ASP A 201 -20.57 -11.61 -0.51
N ALA A 202 -21.42 -12.40 -1.19
CA ALA A 202 -22.79 -12.03 -1.50
C ALA A 202 -23.66 -11.81 -0.24
N THR A 203 -23.42 -12.56 0.82
CA THR A 203 -24.17 -12.45 2.08
C THR A 203 -23.75 -11.20 2.82
N ALA A 204 -22.45 -10.89 2.86
CA ALA A 204 -21.95 -9.65 3.45
C ALA A 204 -22.46 -8.44 2.67
N ARG A 205 -22.36 -8.46 1.33
CA ARG A 205 -22.84 -7.40 0.45
C ARG A 205 -24.32 -7.08 0.65
N ALA A 206 -25.17 -8.12 0.81
CA ALA A 206 -26.60 -7.95 1.06
C ALA A 206 -26.92 -7.22 2.37
N THR A 207 -25.97 -7.09 3.29
CA THR A 207 -26.15 -6.27 4.51
C THR A 207 -26.09 -4.78 4.25
N VAL A 208 -25.57 -4.32 3.09
CA VAL A 208 -25.48 -2.91 2.72
C VAL A 208 -26.78 -2.46 2.04
N ALA A 209 -27.41 -1.41 2.56
CA ALA A 209 -28.70 -0.95 2.03
C ALA A 209 -28.56 -0.47 0.58
N GLY A 210 -29.37 -1.01 -0.33
CA GLY A 210 -29.33 -0.67 -1.76
C GLY A 210 -28.23 -1.37 -2.57
N ALA A 211 -27.43 -2.24 -1.95
CA ALA A 211 -26.52 -3.12 -2.69
C ALA A 211 -27.27 -4.37 -3.18
N ASP A 212 -27.39 -4.53 -4.49
CA ASP A 212 -28.17 -5.57 -5.16
C ASP A 212 -27.41 -6.26 -6.32
N ALA A 213 -26.11 -5.99 -6.45
CA ALA A 213 -25.29 -6.59 -7.48
C ALA A 213 -25.04 -8.08 -7.22
N MET A 214 -25.02 -8.84 -8.30
CA MET A 214 -24.61 -10.24 -8.35
C MET A 214 -23.62 -10.47 -9.48
N ILE A 215 -22.86 -11.55 -9.35
CA ILE A 215 -22.02 -12.10 -10.41
C ILE A 215 -22.37 -13.58 -10.59
N CYS A 216 -22.56 -13.99 -11.84
CA CYS A 216 -22.86 -15.37 -12.21
C CYS A 216 -22.05 -15.77 -13.45
N PRO A 217 -21.69 -17.05 -13.62
CA PRO A 217 -21.10 -17.53 -14.87
C PRO A 217 -22.11 -17.39 -16.02
N LEU A 218 -21.64 -17.08 -17.22
CA LEU A 218 -22.49 -17.09 -18.41
C LEU A 218 -22.94 -18.52 -18.69
N GLN A 219 -24.24 -18.73 -18.60
CA GLN A 219 -24.88 -20.03 -18.75
C GLN A 219 -26.06 -19.94 -19.70
N LEU A 220 -26.14 -20.88 -20.66
CA LEU A 220 -27.24 -20.99 -21.61
C LEU A 220 -28.17 -22.12 -21.18
N LEU A 221 -29.47 -21.84 -21.11
CA LEU A 221 -30.51 -22.83 -20.95
C LEU A 221 -30.84 -23.43 -22.31
N ILE A 222 -30.73 -24.75 -22.42
CA ILE A 222 -31.07 -25.54 -23.59
C ILE A 222 -32.13 -26.59 -23.23
N ASP A 223 -32.68 -27.27 -24.24
CA ASP A 223 -33.66 -28.36 -24.08
C ASP A 223 -34.88 -27.94 -23.24
N ALA A 224 -35.51 -26.81 -23.59
CA ALA A 224 -36.64 -26.23 -22.85
C ALA A 224 -36.33 -25.91 -21.36
N GLY A 225 -35.05 -25.77 -20.99
CA GLY A 225 -34.59 -25.40 -19.65
C GLY A 225 -34.15 -26.57 -18.78
N THR A 226 -34.09 -27.80 -19.30
CA THR A 226 -33.66 -28.98 -18.52
C THR A 226 -32.14 -29.12 -18.43
N LYS A 227 -31.38 -28.48 -19.33
CA LYS A 227 -29.91 -28.55 -19.33
C LYS A 227 -29.31 -27.14 -19.43
N THR A 228 -28.20 -26.95 -18.74
CA THR A 228 -27.47 -25.68 -18.67
C THR A 228 -26.05 -25.85 -19.19
N LEU A 229 -25.65 -25.06 -20.20
CA LEU A 229 -24.29 -25.03 -20.72
C LEU A 229 -23.53 -23.84 -20.14
N LYS A 230 -22.43 -24.09 -19.42
CA LYS A 230 -21.55 -23.04 -18.86
C LYS A 230 -20.50 -22.64 -19.90
N VAL A 231 -20.35 -21.34 -20.15
CA VAL A 231 -19.23 -20.81 -20.94
C VAL A 231 -18.02 -20.60 -20.02
N PRO A 232 -16.88 -21.27 -20.26
CA PRO A 232 -15.70 -21.15 -19.39
C PRO A 232 -15.16 -19.72 -19.30
N GLY A 233 -14.91 -19.25 -18.07
CA GLY A 233 -14.26 -17.97 -17.80
C GLY A 233 -15.03 -16.72 -18.24
N VAL A 234 -16.33 -16.81 -18.52
CA VAL A 234 -17.19 -15.67 -18.89
C VAL A 234 -18.28 -15.49 -17.84
N TYR A 235 -18.55 -14.24 -17.46
CA TYR A 235 -19.46 -13.90 -16.36
C TYR A 235 -20.42 -12.78 -16.73
N LEU A 236 -21.56 -12.74 -16.05
CA LEU A 236 -22.50 -11.64 -16.06
C LEU A 236 -22.54 -10.99 -14.68
N ILE A 237 -22.36 -9.66 -14.65
CA ILE A 237 -22.51 -8.81 -13.49
C ILE A 237 -23.77 -7.99 -13.68
N GLY A 238 -24.74 -8.13 -12.77
CA GLY A 238 -26.07 -7.56 -12.93
C GLY A 238 -26.84 -7.56 -11.62
N ARG A 239 -28.16 -7.38 -11.70
CA ARG A 239 -29.09 -7.59 -10.58
C ARG A 239 -29.84 -8.91 -10.75
N THR A 240 -30.34 -9.46 -9.65
CA THR A 240 -31.03 -10.76 -9.64
C THR A 240 -32.30 -10.76 -10.48
N GLY A 241 -32.37 -11.69 -11.44
CA GLY A 241 -33.56 -12.00 -12.24
C GLY A 241 -33.53 -11.49 -13.69
N ALA A 242 -34.24 -12.21 -14.56
CA ALA A 242 -34.41 -11.84 -15.97
C ALA A 242 -35.08 -10.46 -16.11
N GLY A 243 -34.66 -9.68 -17.12
CA GLY A 243 -35.20 -8.34 -17.38
C GLY A 243 -34.67 -7.22 -16.48
N LYS A 244 -33.77 -7.51 -15.53
CA LYS A 244 -33.06 -6.45 -14.78
C LYS A 244 -31.90 -5.90 -15.59
N THR A 245 -31.80 -4.58 -15.64
CA THR A 245 -30.84 -3.85 -16.47
C THR A 245 -30.04 -2.86 -15.63
N PRO A 246 -28.82 -2.48 -16.07
CA PRO A 246 -28.07 -3.08 -17.17
C PRO A 246 -27.44 -4.43 -16.78
N GLN A 247 -27.00 -5.20 -17.78
CA GLN A 247 -26.19 -6.42 -17.60
C GLN A 247 -24.78 -6.15 -18.12
N VAL A 248 -23.75 -6.46 -17.34
CA VAL A 248 -22.36 -6.29 -17.75
C VAL A 248 -21.74 -7.66 -18.00
N LEU A 249 -21.33 -7.92 -19.23
CA LEU A 249 -20.52 -9.07 -19.59
C LEU A 249 -19.07 -8.83 -19.16
N TYR A 250 -18.51 -9.77 -18.39
CA TYR A 250 -17.08 -9.85 -18.10
C TYR A 250 -16.50 -11.08 -18.80
N ALA A 251 -15.81 -10.87 -19.92
CA ALA A 251 -15.15 -11.92 -20.70
C ALA A 251 -13.65 -11.62 -20.84
N PRO A 252 -12.80 -11.97 -19.85
CA PRO A 252 -11.37 -11.74 -19.91
C PRO A 252 -10.75 -12.33 -21.19
N TYR A 253 -9.73 -11.65 -21.72
CA TYR A 253 -9.00 -11.96 -22.96
C TYR A 253 -9.83 -11.86 -24.27
N SER A 254 -11.15 -11.77 -24.18
CA SER A 254 -12.02 -11.66 -25.35
C SER A 254 -11.78 -10.37 -26.12
N PRO A 255 -11.59 -10.41 -27.45
CA PRO A 255 -11.45 -9.21 -28.27
C PRO A 255 -12.70 -8.33 -28.17
N GLY A 256 -12.57 -7.15 -27.55
CA GLY A 256 -13.65 -6.16 -27.44
C GLY A 256 -14.74 -6.46 -26.40
N HIS A 257 -14.60 -7.54 -25.62
CA HIS A 257 -15.65 -7.97 -24.66
C HIS A 257 -15.14 -8.17 -23.23
N THR A 258 -13.94 -7.64 -22.89
CA THR A 258 -13.43 -7.69 -21.51
C THR A 258 -14.48 -7.22 -20.52
N LEU A 259 -15.02 -6.01 -20.71
CA LEU A 259 -16.20 -5.51 -20.01
C LEU A 259 -17.10 -4.84 -21.04
N LYS A 260 -18.33 -5.33 -21.18
CA LYS A 260 -19.30 -4.76 -22.10
C LYS A 260 -20.68 -4.69 -21.46
N GLU A 261 -21.28 -3.51 -21.48
CA GLU A 261 -22.64 -3.29 -20.98
C GLU A 261 -23.68 -3.60 -22.06
N TYR A 262 -24.73 -4.30 -21.66
CA TYR A 262 -25.93 -4.54 -22.43
C TYR A 262 -27.11 -3.90 -21.72
N PRO A 263 -27.82 -2.95 -22.37
CA PRO A 263 -29.03 -2.36 -21.80
C PRO A 263 -30.13 -3.39 -21.55
N HIS A 264 -30.19 -4.47 -22.34
CA HIS A 264 -31.20 -5.53 -22.23
C HIS A 264 -30.59 -6.90 -22.54
N GLU A 265 -31.13 -7.96 -21.92
CA GLU A 265 -30.73 -9.35 -22.15
C GLU A 265 -30.79 -9.74 -23.64
N ALA A 266 -31.82 -9.27 -24.36
CA ALA A 266 -32.01 -9.54 -25.78
C ALA A 266 -30.81 -9.10 -26.64
N GLY A 267 -30.14 -7.99 -26.28
CA GLY A 267 -28.96 -7.51 -27.01
C GLY A 267 -27.76 -8.44 -26.84
N LEU A 268 -27.54 -8.95 -25.63
CA LEU A 268 -26.51 -9.95 -25.35
C LEU A 268 -26.81 -11.26 -26.10
N VAL A 269 -28.06 -11.74 -26.05
CA VAL A 269 -28.47 -12.96 -26.76
C VAL A 269 -28.33 -12.80 -28.27
N ALA A 270 -28.68 -11.64 -28.83
CA ALA A 270 -28.52 -11.36 -30.26
C ALA A 270 -27.04 -11.42 -30.68
N GLU A 271 -26.12 -10.86 -29.88
CA GLU A 271 -24.69 -10.89 -30.20
C GLU A 271 -24.04 -12.26 -29.96
N LEU A 272 -24.54 -13.04 -28.99
CA LEU A 272 -24.12 -14.43 -28.78
C LEU A 272 -24.52 -15.34 -29.95
N THR A 273 -25.69 -15.10 -30.56
CA THR A 273 -26.24 -15.94 -31.64
C THR A 273 -25.83 -15.49 -33.04
N SER A 274 -25.46 -14.21 -33.21
CA SER A 274 -25.01 -13.67 -34.49
C SER A 274 -23.52 -13.99 -34.75
N PRO A 275 -23.13 -14.38 -35.97
CA PRO A 275 -21.72 -14.53 -36.31
C PRO A 275 -20.94 -13.23 -36.03
N GLY A 276 -19.91 -13.31 -35.21
CA GLY A 276 -19.16 -12.14 -34.74
C GLY A 276 -18.17 -12.48 -33.65
N ALA A 277 -17.45 -11.47 -33.15
CA ALA A 277 -16.34 -11.66 -32.22
C ALA A 277 -16.74 -12.39 -30.92
N LEU A 278 -17.89 -12.07 -30.34
CA LEU A 278 -18.37 -12.73 -29.11
C LEU A 278 -18.78 -14.19 -29.38
N ASN A 279 -19.55 -14.45 -30.44
CA ASN A 279 -19.95 -15.80 -30.84
C ASN A 279 -18.74 -16.70 -31.09
N SER A 280 -17.77 -16.23 -31.90
CA SER A 280 -16.54 -16.96 -32.17
C SER A 280 -15.73 -17.23 -30.90
N TRP A 281 -15.62 -16.23 -30.02
CA TRP A 281 -14.93 -16.37 -28.74
C TRP A 281 -15.54 -17.44 -27.85
N VAL A 282 -16.87 -17.42 -27.68
CA VAL A 282 -17.61 -18.38 -26.83
C VAL A 282 -17.44 -19.80 -27.34
N LEU A 283 -17.50 -20.02 -28.66
CA LEU A 283 -17.26 -21.33 -29.28
C LEU A 283 -15.81 -21.80 -29.10
N GLN A 284 -14.85 -20.87 -29.15
CA GLN A 284 -13.43 -21.17 -29.05
C GLN A 284 -13.02 -21.63 -27.65
N VAL A 285 -13.58 -21.01 -26.60
CA VAL A 285 -13.23 -21.32 -25.19
C VAL A 285 -14.05 -22.48 -24.61
N ALA A 286 -15.11 -22.92 -25.28
CA ALA A 286 -15.98 -24.01 -24.84
C ALA A 286 -15.25 -25.35 -24.62
N GLN A 287 -15.79 -26.18 -23.72
CA GLN A 287 -15.32 -27.56 -23.52
C GLN A 287 -15.53 -28.38 -24.79
N ALA A 288 -14.55 -29.23 -25.13
CA ALA A 288 -14.64 -30.09 -26.32
C ALA A 288 -15.94 -30.94 -26.32
N VAL A 289 -16.36 -31.42 -25.14
CA VAL A 289 -17.59 -32.20 -24.95
C VAL A 289 -18.86 -31.38 -25.18
N ASP A 290 -18.81 -30.07 -24.94
CA ASP A 290 -19.95 -29.16 -25.05
C ASP A 290 -19.93 -28.30 -26.33
N GLN A 291 -18.89 -28.40 -27.17
CA GLN A 291 -18.73 -27.53 -28.33
C GLN A 291 -19.89 -27.67 -29.33
N ASP A 292 -20.27 -28.90 -29.68
CA ASP A 292 -21.38 -29.15 -30.62
C ASP A 292 -22.72 -28.72 -30.02
N ALA A 293 -22.95 -29.01 -28.74
CA ALA A 293 -24.16 -28.61 -28.02
C ALA A 293 -24.28 -27.08 -27.94
N LEU A 294 -23.17 -26.38 -27.68
CA LEU A 294 -23.12 -24.93 -27.62
C LEU A 294 -23.30 -24.30 -29.01
N ALA A 295 -22.67 -24.86 -30.04
CA ALA A 295 -22.85 -24.42 -31.41
C ALA A 295 -24.28 -24.60 -31.89
N ALA A 296 -24.92 -25.73 -31.57
CA ALA A 296 -26.32 -25.97 -31.85
C ALA A 296 -27.23 -24.98 -31.09
N ALA A 297 -26.96 -24.76 -29.80
CA ALA A 297 -27.71 -23.82 -28.98
C ALA A 297 -27.66 -22.40 -29.54
N LEU A 298 -26.47 -21.91 -29.91
CA LEU A 298 -26.28 -20.55 -30.44
C LEU A 298 -26.87 -20.36 -31.84
N LYS A 299 -27.12 -21.43 -32.60
CA LYS A 299 -27.87 -21.40 -33.88
C LYS A 299 -29.39 -21.46 -33.68
N GLY A 300 -29.86 -21.86 -32.50
CA GLY A 300 -31.27 -22.02 -32.19
C GLY A 300 -32.03 -20.70 -32.05
N LYS A 301 -33.34 -20.72 -32.32
CA LYS A 301 -34.20 -19.51 -32.27
C LYS A 301 -34.60 -19.05 -30.87
N SER A 302 -34.28 -19.80 -29.81
CA SER A 302 -34.76 -19.56 -28.44
C SER A 302 -33.68 -19.82 -27.38
N VAL A 303 -32.59 -19.06 -27.44
CA VAL A 303 -31.55 -19.05 -26.39
C VAL A 303 -32.03 -18.24 -25.19
N ARG A 304 -31.94 -18.82 -23.99
CA ARG A 304 -32.24 -18.16 -22.71
C ARG A 304 -31.02 -18.24 -21.80
N LEU A 305 -30.82 -17.22 -20.97
CA LEU A 305 -29.72 -17.19 -20.01
C LEU A 305 -30.15 -17.76 -18.65
N ALA A 306 -29.24 -18.43 -17.95
CA ALA A 306 -29.39 -18.81 -16.55
C ALA A 306 -28.63 -17.83 -15.66
N TYR A 307 -29.20 -17.49 -14.50
CA TYR A 307 -28.65 -16.52 -13.55
C TYR A 307 -28.28 -17.17 -12.21
N ASN A 308 -27.36 -18.14 -12.25
CA ASN A 308 -26.91 -18.86 -11.06
C ASN A 308 -25.73 -18.11 -10.39
N ALA A 309 -26.01 -17.36 -9.34
CA ALA A 309 -25.01 -16.54 -8.64
C ALA A 309 -23.88 -17.39 -8.03
N ILE A 310 -22.67 -16.82 -8.02
CA ILE A 310 -21.52 -17.44 -7.36
C ILE A 310 -21.64 -17.19 -5.85
N HIS A 311 -21.78 -18.28 -5.08
CA HIS A 311 -21.83 -18.24 -3.60
C HIS A 311 -20.53 -18.73 -2.93
N MET A 312 -19.60 -19.26 -3.74
CA MET A 312 -18.27 -19.69 -3.31
C MET A 312 -17.33 -18.47 -3.17
N PRO A 313 -16.13 -18.62 -2.55
CA PRO A 313 -15.14 -17.54 -2.48
C PRO A 313 -14.81 -16.99 -3.88
N LEU A 314 -15.32 -15.80 -4.19
CA LEU A 314 -15.38 -15.28 -5.55
C LEU A 314 -14.01 -15.25 -6.23
N PHE A 315 -13.02 -14.62 -5.61
CA PHE A 315 -11.72 -14.42 -6.24
C PHE A 315 -10.92 -15.71 -6.40
N LYS A 316 -11.10 -16.70 -5.52
CA LYS A 316 -10.53 -18.04 -5.70
C LYS A 316 -11.20 -18.77 -6.86
N GLN A 317 -12.53 -18.66 -7.00
CA GLN A 317 -13.22 -19.21 -8.17
C GLN A 317 -12.75 -18.55 -9.47
N LEU A 318 -12.62 -17.22 -9.48
CA LEU A 318 -12.10 -16.49 -10.65
C LEU A 318 -10.66 -16.90 -10.96
N PHE A 319 -9.82 -17.15 -9.96
CA PHE A 319 -8.45 -17.65 -10.15
C PHE A 319 -8.43 -19.04 -10.80
N ILE A 320 -9.23 -19.97 -10.28
CA ILE A 320 -9.34 -21.33 -10.83
C ILE A 320 -9.85 -21.30 -12.28
N ASP A 321 -10.95 -20.58 -12.53
CA ASP A 321 -11.54 -20.45 -13.86
C ASP A 321 -10.56 -19.74 -14.83
N ASN A 322 -9.77 -18.78 -14.33
CA ASN A 322 -8.73 -18.10 -15.12
C ASN A 322 -7.59 -19.04 -15.52
N THR A 323 -7.11 -19.89 -14.59
CA THR A 323 -6.10 -20.91 -14.90
C THR A 323 -6.63 -21.88 -15.96
N GLU A 324 -7.87 -22.36 -15.82
CA GLU A 324 -8.50 -23.24 -16.82
C GLU A 324 -8.61 -22.55 -18.19
N LEU A 325 -9.02 -21.27 -18.22
CA LEU A 325 -9.10 -20.49 -19.45
C LEU A 325 -7.73 -20.29 -20.11
N LEU A 326 -6.69 -19.97 -19.36
CA LEU A 326 -5.32 -19.81 -19.89
C LEU A 326 -4.80 -21.09 -20.52
N VAL A 327 -5.00 -22.23 -19.86
CA VAL A 327 -4.63 -23.55 -20.42
C VAL A 327 -5.36 -23.80 -21.74
N ARG A 328 -6.65 -23.49 -21.82
CA ARG A 328 -7.42 -23.63 -23.08
C ARG A 328 -6.88 -22.72 -24.19
N LEU A 329 -6.56 -21.48 -23.87
CA LEU A 329 -6.00 -20.53 -24.84
C LEU A 329 -4.61 -20.96 -25.32
N LEU A 330 -3.78 -21.57 -24.47
CA LEU A 330 -2.51 -22.18 -24.90
C LEU A 330 -2.73 -23.30 -25.93
N GLY A 331 -3.85 -24.02 -25.84
CA GLY A 331 -4.24 -25.05 -26.82
C GLY A 331 -4.63 -24.48 -28.18
N CYS A 332 -4.82 -23.16 -28.31
CA CYS A 332 -5.21 -22.52 -29.56
C CYS A 332 -4.08 -22.40 -30.58
N GLN A 333 -2.81 -22.70 -30.24
CA GLN A 333 -1.71 -22.67 -31.22
C GLN A 333 -1.98 -23.56 -32.45
N ASN A 334 -2.70 -24.67 -32.26
CA ASN A 334 -2.93 -25.71 -33.26
C ASN A 334 -4.39 -25.77 -33.74
N LYS A 335 -5.23 -24.79 -33.41
CA LYS A 335 -6.63 -24.75 -33.82
C LYS A 335 -6.78 -23.87 -35.07
N ALA A 336 -7.59 -24.28 -36.04
CA ALA A 336 -7.95 -23.40 -37.15
C ALA A 336 -8.63 -22.12 -36.63
N ASP A 337 -8.36 -20.99 -37.28
CA ASP A 337 -8.98 -19.67 -37.00
C ASP A 337 -8.83 -19.17 -35.55
N ALA A 338 -7.78 -19.63 -34.86
CA ALA A 338 -7.55 -19.38 -33.44
C ALA A 338 -6.36 -18.43 -33.14
N GLN A 339 -5.83 -17.76 -34.17
CA GLN A 339 -4.63 -16.92 -34.09
C GLN A 339 -4.77 -15.81 -33.04
N THR A 340 -5.92 -15.14 -33.00
CA THR A 340 -6.15 -14.05 -32.03
C THR A 340 -6.06 -14.55 -30.59
N ALA A 341 -6.65 -15.69 -30.25
CA ALA A 341 -6.54 -16.26 -28.91
C ALA A 341 -5.11 -16.68 -28.57
N TRP A 342 -4.39 -17.24 -29.54
CA TRP A 342 -2.97 -17.57 -29.39
C TRP A 342 -2.12 -16.32 -29.11
N ASP A 343 -2.36 -15.22 -29.83
CA ASP A 343 -1.66 -13.96 -29.59
C ASP A 343 -1.98 -13.36 -28.21
N LYS A 344 -3.22 -13.50 -27.72
CA LYS A 344 -3.61 -13.06 -26.37
C LYS A 344 -2.87 -13.84 -25.28
N VAL A 345 -2.82 -15.17 -25.38
CA VAL A 345 -2.17 -15.98 -24.34
C VAL A 345 -0.65 -15.81 -24.36
N LYS A 346 -0.05 -15.58 -25.53
CA LYS A 346 1.37 -15.15 -25.62
C LYS A 346 1.62 -13.86 -24.84
N ALA A 347 0.72 -12.87 -24.93
CA ALA A 347 0.85 -11.63 -24.16
C ALA A 347 0.75 -11.86 -22.63
N VAL A 348 -0.11 -12.80 -22.20
CA VAL A 348 -0.21 -13.20 -20.79
C VAL A 348 1.10 -13.81 -20.29
N PHE A 349 1.78 -14.62 -21.09
CA PHE A 349 3.04 -15.27 -20.70
C PHE A 349 4.29 -14.59 -21.28
N ALA A 350 4.17 -13.33 -21.72
CA ALA A 350 5.30 -12.52 -22.16
C ALA A 350 6.16 -12.08 -20.97
N GLU A 351 7.46 -11.94 -21.22
CA GLU A 351 8.45 -11.45 -20.25
C GLU A 351 8.20 -9.98 -19.90
N GLY A 352 8.53 -9.62 -18.65
CA GLY A 352 8.44 -8.24 -18.17
C GLY A 352 6.99 -7.72 -18.04
N VAL A 353 6.90 -6.46 -17.60
CA VAL A 353 5.61 -5.78 -17.44
C VAL A 353 5.24 -5.08 -18.74
N GLN A 354 4.10 -5.47 -19.30
CA GLN A 354 3.64 -5.01 -20.61
C GLN A 354 2.68 -3.82 -20.50
N ALA A 355 2.50 -3.10 -21.59
CA ALA A 355 1.38 -2.19 -21.74
C ALA A 355 0.07 -3.01 -21.75
N ALA A 356 -0.91 -2.60 -20.95
CA ALA A 356 -2.26 -3.19 -20.94
C ALA A 356 -3.06 -2.72 -22.16
N SER A 357 -2.55 -2.92 -23.38
CA SER A 357 -3.35 -2.84 -24.61
C SER A 357 -4.50 -3.86 -24.60
N VAL A 358 -4.35 -4.89 -23.77
CA VAL A 358 -5.36 -5.88 -23.39
C VAL A 358 -5.40 -5.94 -21.86
N PHE A 359 -6.60 -6.07 -21.29
CA PHE A 359 -6.74 -6.35 -19.87
C PHE A 359 -6.22 -7.77 -19.56
N LEU A 360 -5.28 -7.88 -18.62
CA LEU A 360 -4.67 -9.14 -18.19
C LEU A 360 -5.02 -9.37 -16.70
N PRO A 361 -6.07 -10.15 -16.39
CA PRO A 361 -6.55 -10.38 -15.02
C PRO A 361 -5.42 -10.78 -14.07
N GLY A 362 -5.20 -9.96 -13.04
CA GLY A 362 -4.23 -10.19 -11.97
C GLY A 362 -2.75 -10.16 -12.38
N LYS A 363 -2.41 -9.98 -13.66
CA LYS A 363 -1.02 -9.84 -14.13
C LYS A 363 -0.61 -8.37 -14.06
N LEU A 364 0.61 -8.08 -13.63
CA LEU A 364 1.12 -6.72 -13.67
C LEU A 364 1.19 -6.23 -15.12
N ALA A 365 0.60 -5.05 -15.33
CA ALA A 365 0.59 -4.36 -16.60
C ALA A 365 0.40 -2.86 -16.32
N TYR A 366 0.98 -2.00 -17.16
CA TYR A 366 0.70 -0.57 -17.09
C TYR A 366 -0.60 -0.28 -17.84
N PRO A 367 -1.60 0.40 -17.23
CA PRO A 367 -2.76 0.89 -17.97
C PRO A 367 -2.30 1.67 -19.21
N LEU A 368 -2.98 1.48 -20.35
CA LEU A 368 -2.54 2.03 -21.63
C LEU A 368 -2.26 3.55 -21.58
N ILE A 369 -3.11 4.29 -20.85
CA ILE A 369 -2.93 5.73 -20.65
C ILE A 369 -1.66 6.09 -19.85
N VAL A 370 -1.26 5.26 -18.89
CA VAL A 370 0.01 5.41 -18.13
C VAL A 370 1.18 5.24 -19.07
N TRP A 371 1.14 4.17 -19.87
CA TRP A 371 2.17 3.85 -20.85
C TRP A 371 2.33 4.92 -21.92
N GLN A 372 1.22 5.40 -22.50
CA GLN A 372 1.20 6.47 -23.51
C GLN A 372 1.72 7.79 -22.93
N SER A 373 1.28 8.16 -21.73
CA SER A 373 1.76 9.36 -21.04
C SER A 373 3.27 9.31 -20.86
N TYR A 374 3.80 8.20 -20.34
CA TYR A 374 5.22 8.10 -20.06
C TYR A 374 6.07 8.14 -21.33
N LYS A 375 5.62 7.52 -22.43
CA LYS A 375 6.27 7.67 -23.76
C LYS A 375 6.28 9.11 -24.28
N LEU A 376 5.29 9.92 -23.91
CA LEU A 376 5.24 11.34 -24.26
C LEU A 376 6.12 12.19 -23.33
N PHE A 377 6.35 11.77 -22.08
CA PHE A 377 7.05 12.55 -21.05
C PHE A 377 8.54 12.20 -20.88
N LYS A 378 8.97 10.98 -21.19
CA LYS A 378 10.38 10.56 -21.12
C LYS A 378 10.85 10.03 -22.47
N ALA A 379 11.99 10.56 -22.93
CA ALA A 379 12.58 10.23 -24.22
C ALA A 379 13.13 8.79 -24.34
N SER A 380 13.08 7.96 -23.28
CA SER A 380 13.45 6.54 -23.35
C SER A 380 12.40 5.63 -22.70
N ALA A 381 12.04 4.56 -23.40
CA ALA A 381 11.10 3.53 -22.95
C ALA A 381 11.76 2.47 -22.03
N ASP A 382 13.08 2.48 -21.91
CA ASP A 382 13.86 1.44 -21.22
C ASP A 382 13.68 1.48 -19.69
N GLU A 383 13.36 2.64 -19.12
CA GLU A 383 13.01 2.79 -17.70
C GLU A 383 11.65 2.14 -17.33
N LEU A 384 10.74 1.94 -18.29
CA LEU A 384 9.45 1.25 -18.07
C LEU A 384 9.60 -0.27 -18.11
N GLN A 385 10.59 -0.78 -18.86
CA GLN A 385 10.90 -2.21 -18.98
C GLN A 385 11.76 -2.73 -17.82
N SER A 386 12.52 -1.86 -17.17
CA SER A 386 13.22 -2.17 -15.91
C SER A 386 12.21 -2.34 -14.78
N GLN A 387 12.53 -3.17 -13.79
CA GLN A 387 11.64 -3.73 -12.75
C GLN A 387 10.97 -2.72 -11.79
N ASN A 388 10.80 -1.45 -12.17
CA ASN A 388 10.32 -0.34 -11.36
C ASN A 388 8.83 -0.03 -11.61
N TRP A 389 8.00 -1.08 -11.73
CA TRP A 389 6.56 -0.93 -12.00
C TRP A 389 5.85 -0.06 -10.96
N HIS A 390 6.18 -0.27 -9.69
CA HIS A 390 5.60 0.45 -8.57
C HIS A 390 5.90 1.96 -8.63
N GLU A 391 7.14 2.32 -8.99
CA GLU A 391 7.63 3.69 -9.06
C GLU A 391 7.01 4.43 -10.25
N ALA A 392 7.04 3.82 -11.44
CA ALA A 392 6.52 4.42 -12.66
C ALA A 392 5.00 4.60 -12.61
N LEU A 393 4.26 3.57 -12.16
CA LEU A 393 2.81 3.69 -11.94
C LEU A 393 2.51 4.78 -10.92
N GLY A 394 3.34 4.85 -9.88
CA GLY A 394 3.31 5.95 -8.95
C GLY A 394 3.37 7.31 -9.65
N GLN A 395 4.46 7.64 -10.34
CA GLN A 395 4.66 9.00 -10.89
C GLN A 395 3.45 9.50 -11.69
N PHE A 396 2.78 8.59 -12.41
CA PHE A 396 1.52 8.87 -13.07
C PHE A 396 0.37 9.23 -12.12
N ILE A 397 0.15 8.44 -11.06
CA ILE A 397 -0.86 8.71 -10.02
C ILE A 397 -0.68 10.11 -9.42
N ALA A 398 0.57 10.51 -9.12
CA ALA A 398 0.87 11.88 -8.67
C ALA A 398 0.44 12.93 -9.69
N GLY A 399 0.79 12.73 -10.96
CA GLY A 399 0.40 13.63 -12.05
C GLY A 399 -1.12 13.81 -12.15
N VAL A 400 -1.89 12.71 -12.16
CA VAL A 400 -3.36 12.76 -12.23
C VAL A 400 -3.96 13.47 -11.01
N ALA A 401 -3.44 13.19 -9.82
CA ALA A 401 -3.88 13.85 -8.59
C ALA A 401 -3.60 15.36 -8.63
N LEU A 402 -2.45 15.80 -9.15
CA LEU A 402 -2.16 17.23 -9.31
C LEU A 402 -3.17 17.93 -10.22
N ILE A 403 -3.56 17.32 -11.36
CA ILE A 403 -4.59 17.87 -12.27
C ILE A 403 -5.93 18.01 -11.56
N ALA A 404 -6.35 16.97 -10.83
CA ALA A 404 -7.61 16.98 -10.08
C ALA A 404 -7.63 18.09 -9.02
N GLY A 405 -6.49 18.31 -8.36
CA GLY A 405 -6.31 19.41 -7.41
C GLY A 405 -6.43 20.78 -8.07
N LEU A 406 -5.72 20.99 -9.19
CA LEU A 406 -5.71 22.26 -9.92
C LEU A 406 -7.11 22.64 -10.46
N ARG A 407 -7.87 21.66 -10.97
CA ARG A 407 -9.24 21.89 -11.47
C ARG A 407 -10.20 22.35 -10.37
N ARG A 408 -10.03 21.85 -9.15
CA ARG A 408 -10.84 22.27 -7.98
C ARG A 408 -10.47 23.64 -7.44
N SER A 409 -9.28 24.16 -7.78
CA SER A 409 -8.84 25.51 -7.40
C SER A 409 -9.18 26.60 -8.44
N SER A 410 -9.77 26.24 -9.58
CA SER A 410 -10.29 27.24 -10.53
C SER A 410 -11.58 27.86 -9.96
N PRO A 411 -11.77 29.19 -10.02
CA PRO A 411 -12.95 29.83 -9.48
C PRO A 411 -14.19 29.37 -10.26
N TRP A 412 -14.97 28.48 -9.67
CA TRP A 412 -16.30 28.15 -10.12
C TRP A 412 -17.21 29.36 -9.85
N VAL A 413 -17.74 29.98 -10.90
CA VAL A 413 -18.91 30.88 -10.84
C VAL A 413 -20.17 30.02 -10.71
N PRO A 414 -20.86 29.96 -9.56
CA PRO A 414 -22.09 29.18 -9.47
C PRO A 414 -23.16 29.86 -10.31
N GLU A 415 -23.77 29.13 -11.24
CA GLU A 415 -25.15 29.43 -11.64
C GLU A 415 -26.01 29.27 -10.39
N SER A 416 -26.47 30.41 -9.88
CA SER A 416 -27.63 30.62 -9.02
C SER A 416 -28.16 29.38 -8.27
N GLY A 417 -27.56 29.08 -7.12
CA GLY A 417 -28.09 28.12 -6.16
C GLY A 417 -27.66 28.50 -4.75
N SER A 418 -28.63 28.75 -3.88
CA SER A 418 -28.39 29.11 -2.47
C SER A 418 -27.50 28.08 -1.76
N PRO A 419 -26.64 28.50 -0.81
CA PRO A 419 -25.78 27.58 -0.07
C PRO A 419 -26.63 26.53 0.68
N PRO A 420 -26.23 25.24 0.66
CA PRO A 420 -26.97 24.21 1.38
C PRO A 420 -26.82 24.41 2.89
N THR A 421 -27.96 24.43 3.59
CA THR A 421 -28.04 24.39 5.06
C THR A 421 -27.27 23.17 5.60
N PRO A 422 -26.44 23.32 6.66
CA PRO A 422 -25.70 22.19 7.21
C PRO A 422 -26.65 21.11 7.74
N ALA A 423 -26.70 19.98 7.06
CA ALA A 423 -27.47 18.81 7.51
C ALA A 423 -26.89 18.29 8.84
N ARG A 424 -27.80 18.02 9.79
CA ARG A 424 -27.50 17.43 11.09
C ARG A 424 -26.82 16.07 10.91
N ARG A 425 -25.63 15.89 11.48
CA ARG A 425 -24.89 14.62 11.40
C ARG A 425 -25.65 13.51 12.14
N PRO A 426 -25.81 12.31 11.55
CA PRO A 426 -26.39 11.18 12.26
C PRO A 426 -25.45 10.72 13.38
N THR A 427 -26.03 10.38 14.53
CA THR A 427 -25.34 9.68 15.62
C THR A 427 -24.90 8.29 15.18
N PRO A 428 -23.81 7.70 15.74
CA PRO A 428 -23.32 6.37 15.35
C PRO A 428 -24.39 5.27 15.36
N ALA A 429 -25.31 5.28 16.34
CA ALA A 429 -26.43 4.34 16.43
C ALA A 429 -27.45 4.41 15.26
N THR A 430 -27.44 5.51 14.49
CA THR A 430 -28.34 5.77 13.35
C THR A 430 -27.63 5.76 12.00
N ALA A 431 -26.31 5.59 11.95
CA ALA A 431 -25.58 5.48 10.70
C ALA A 431 -25.92 4.14 10.01
N VAL A 432 -26.06 4.17 8.68
CA VAL A 432 -26.42 3.00 7.86
C VAL A 432 -25.45 2.94 6.69
N ALA A 433 -24.78 1.80 6.50
CA ALA A 433 -24.02 1.56 5.29
C ALA A 433 -25.01 1.42 4.12
N SER A 434 -24.88 2.29 3.12
CA SER A 434 -25.76 2.31 1.95
C SER A 434 -24.98 2.54 0.66
N TRP A 435 -25.49 1.96 -0.42
CA TRP A 435 -25.00 2.17 -1.77
C TRP A 435 -25.85 3.25 -2.48
N PRO A 436 -25.28 4.18 -3.25
CA PRO A 436 -23.86 4.35 -3.60
C PRO A 436 -23.06 5.24 -2.64
N ALA A 437 -23.58 5.54 -1.44
CA ALA A 437 -22.92 6.44 -0.49
C ALA A 437 -21.63 5.88 0.14
N LEU A 438 -21.35 4.59 -0.05
CA LEU A 438 -20.15 3.92 0.43
C LEU A 438 -18.93 4.33 -0.41
N ASP A 439 -18.02 5.08 0.21
CA ASP A 439 -16.72 5.39 -0.38
C ASP A 439 -15.79 4.16 -0.25
N ILE A 440 -15.63 3.43 -1.36
CA ILE A 440 -14.85 2.19 -1.42
C ILE A 440 -13.33 2.43 -1.30
N THR A 441 -12.87 3.63 -1.66
CA THR A 441 -11.45 4.04 -1.59
C THR A 441 -11.13 4.79 -0.31
N ALA A 442 -12.13 5.05 0.55
CA ALA A 442 -11.96 5.67 1.86
C ALA A 442 -10.85 4.97 2.67
N ALA A 443 -9.94 5.77 3.22
CA ALA A 443 -8.82 5.27 4.03
C ALA A 443 -9.27 4.36 5.19
N ARG A 444 -10.44 4.58 5.78
CA ARG A 444 -10.97 3.72 6.86
C ARG A 444 -11.33 2.33 6.38
N ARG A 445 -11.80 2.21 5.15
CA ARG A 445 -12.16 0.94 4.53
C ARG A 445 -10.89 0.24 4.03
N THR A 446 -10.04 0.96 3.30
CA THR A 446 -8.84 0.38 2.69
C THR A 446 -7.76 0.00 3.70
N ARG A 447 -7.72 0.62 4.89
CA ARG A 447 -6.84 0.17 6.00
C ARG A 447 -7.20 -1.20 6.55
N LEU A 448 -8.45 -1.64 6.38
CA LEU A 448 -8.90 -2.93 6.90
C LEU A 448 -8.53 -4.10 5.99
N GLN A 449 -7.94 -3.87 4.81
CA GLN A 449 -7.59 -4.92 3.85
C GLN A 449 -6.73 -6.04 4.46
N GLY A 450 -5.87 -5.74 5.43
CA GLY A 450 -5.08 -6.75 6.15
C GLY A 450 -5.91 -7.69 7.03
N PHE A 451 -7.10 -7.27 7.44
CA PHE A 451 -8.02 -8.05 8.27
C PHE A 451 -9.16 -8.70 7.47
N GLU A 452 -9.25 -8.41 6.17
CA GLU A 452 -10.33 -8.92 5.31
C GLU A 452 -10.21 -10.43 5.16
N VAL A 453 -11.30 -11.14 5.45
CA VAL A 453 -11.38 -12.59 5.33
C VAL A 453 -12.12 -12.92 4.03
N LEU A 454 -11.43 -13.54 3.08
CA LEU A 454 -12.05 -14.00 1.83
C LEU A 454 -12.58 -15.43 1.93
N GLU A 455 -12.09 -16.20 2.90
CA GLU A 455 -12.46 -17.60 3.16
C GLU A 455 -12.48 -17.86 4.67
N PRO A 456 -13.52 -18.53 5.21
CA PRO A 456 -14.73 -19.04 4.55
C PRO A 456 -15.74 -17.94 4.15
N THR A 457 -16.70 -18.25 3.26
CA THR A 457 -17.82 -17.32 2.97
C THR A 457 -18.86 -17.35 4.07
N LEU A 458 -19.55 -16.24 4.32
CA LEU A 458 -20.56 -16.16 5.38
C LEU A 458 -21.73 -17.12 5.15
N ALA A 459 -22.06 -17.43 3.89
CA ALA A 459 -23.10 -18.40 3.54
C ALA A 459 -22.78 -19.83 4.00
N SER A 460 -21.49 -20.15 4.20
CA SER A 460 -21.04 -21.46 4.69
C SER A 460 -20.98 -21.58 6.21
N LEU A 461 -21.27 -20.48 6.93
CA LEU A 461 -21.19 -20.38 8.39
C LEU A 461 -22.57 -20.44 9.04
N VAL A 462 -22.60 -20.81 10.32
CA VAL A 462 -23.85 -20.82 11.10
C VAL A 462 -24.18 -19.39 11.51
N LYS A 463 -25.33 -18.88 11.07
CA LYS A 463 -25.79 -17.53 11.40
C LYS A 463 -26.42 -17.46 12.78
N ASP A 464 -25.90 -16.59 13.64
CA ASP A 464 -26.55 -16.10 14.84
C ASP A 464 -27.48 -14.94 14.47
N THR A 465 -28.79 -15.16 14.56
CA THR A 465 -29.82 -14.18 14.20
C THR A 465 -30.02 -13.10 15.25
N ALA A 466 -29.61 -13.31 16.50
CA ALA A 466 -29.76 -12.33 17.57
C ALA A 466 -28.73 -11.20 17.43
N LEU A 467 -27.48 -11.54 17.10
CA LEU A 467 -26.38 -10.59 16.93
C LEU A 467 -26.07 -10.27 15.46
N ASN A 468 -26.68 -10.99 14.52
CA ASN A 468 -26.35 -10.95 13.09
C ASN A 468 -24.86 -11.26 12.85
N LEU A 469 -24.36 -12.27 13.56
CA LEU A 469 -22.99 -12.79 13.49
C LEU A 469 -22.97 -14.16 12.83
N TYR A 470 -21.78 -14.62 12.44
CA TYR A 470 -21.59 -15.88 11.76
C TYR A 470 -20.49 -16.67 12.47
N ARG A 471 -20.74 -17.95 12.74
CA ARG A 471 -19.84 -18.79 13.52
C ARG A 471 -19.32 -19.97 12.71
N SER A 472 -18.01 -20.20 12.78
CA SER A 472 -17.36 -21.37 12.17
C SER A 472 -17.40 -22.60 13.07
N ALA A 473 -17.13 -23.77 12.50
CA ALA A 473 -16.98 -25.02 13.24
C ALA A 473 -15.86 -24.96 14.30
N SER A 474 -14.84 -24.12 14.07
CA SER A 474 -13.75 -23.85 15.02
C SER A 474 -14.10 -22.77 16.05
N ASN A 475 -15.38 -22.40 16.19
CA ASN A 475 -15.89 -21.44 17.14
C ASN A 475 -15.31 -20.02 16.99
N HIS A 476 -14.97 -19.62 15.76
CA HIS A 476 -14.60 -18.25 15.45
C HIS A 476 -15.83 -17.46 14.99
N ASP A 477 -15.99 -16.24 15.50
CA ASP A 477 -17.05 -15.32 15.11
C ASP A 477 -16.62 -14.40 13.96
N TYR A 478 -17.55 -14.16 13.03
CA TYR A 478 -17.37 -13.33 11.84
C TYR A 478 -18.54 -12.36 11.70
N ALA A 479 -18.27 -11.18 11.17
CA ALA A 479 -19.28 -10.17 10.88
C ALA A 479 -19.12 -9.58 9.48
N ALA A 480 -20.25 -9.20 8.90
CA ALA A 480 -20.32 -8.36 7.70
C ALA A 480 -20.21 -6.89 8.12
N VAL A 481 -19.02 -6.30 8.08
CA VAL A 481 -18.78 -4.89 8.41
C VAL A 481 -18.81 -4.07 7.13
N ALA A 482 -19.87 -3.29 6.94
CA ALA A 482 -20.11 -2.49 5.73
C ALA A 482 -19.88 -3.29 4.42
N GLY A 483 -20.41 -4.51 4.36
CA GLY A 483 -20.36 -5.36 3.16
C GLY A 483 -19.12 -6.23 3.00
N LYS A 484 -18.12 -6.10 3.88
CA LYS A 484 -16.90 -6.94 3.89
C LYS A 484 -16.89 -7.88 5.08
N VAL A 485 -16.20 -9.01 4.94
CA VAL A 485 -16.14 -10.06 5.96
C VAL A 485 -14.89 -9.88 6.82
N TYR A 486 -15.08 -9.88 8.13
CA TYR A 486 -14.02 -9.81 9.11
C TYR A 486 -14.24 -10.85 10.20
N ARG A 487 -13.14 -11.43 10.71
CA ARG A 487 -13.19 -12.14 11.98
C ARG A 487 -13.29 -11.11 13.10
N ILE A 488 -14.14 -11.39 14.09
CA ILE A 488 -14.32 -10.52 15.25
C ILE A 488 -14.13 -11.28 16.55
N ILE A 489 -13.79 -10.54 17.60
CA ILE A 489 -13.67 -11.04 18.97
C ILE A 489 -14.34 -10.06 19.93
N LYS A 490 -14.90 -10.60 21.00
CA LYS A 490 -15.47 -9.81 22.09
C LYS A 490 -14.42 -9.65 23.20
N LEU A 491 -14.04 -8.41 23.50
CA LEU A 491 -13.13 -8.07 24.58
C LEU A 491 -13.88 -7.19 25.59
N GLY A 492 -14.23 -7.77 26.74
CA GLY A 492 -15.10 -7.11 27.71
C GLY A 492 -16.51 -6.89 27.14
N LEU A 493 -16.94 -5.62 27.04
CA LEU A 493 -18.24 -5.24 26.47
C LEU A 493 -18.16 -4.93 24.96
N ASP A 494 -16.95 -4.80 24.42
CA ASP A 494 -16.68 -4.25 23.10
C ASP A 494 -16.32 -5.33 22.09
N TRP A 495 -16.70 -5.12 20.83
CA TRP A 495 -16.39 -6.01 19.72
C TRP A 495 -15.28 -5.41 18.85
N HIS A 496 -14.29 -6.22 18.51
CA HIS A 496 -13.14 -5.81 17.71
C HIS A 496 -12.97 -6.70 16.50
N ILE A 497 -12.50 -6.13 15.39
CA ILE A 497 -11.94 -6.91 14.28
C ILE A 497 -10.65 -7.60 14.76
N THR A 498 -10.31 -8.77 14.24
CA THR A 498 -9.03 -9.46 14.54
C THR A 498 -8.47 -10.17 13.31
N GLY A 499 -7.14 -10.35 13.26
CA GLY A 499 -6.43 -11.12 12.23
C GLY A 499 -5.00 -11.42 12.69
N ASP A 500 -4.44 -12.59 12.33
CA ASP A 500 -3.04 -12.99 12.62
C ASP A 500 -2.51 -12.63 14.03
N ALA A 501 -3.33 -12.84 15.06
CA ALA A 501 -3.07 -12.52 16.47
C ALA A 501 -3.06 -11.01 16.85
N GLU A 502 -3.42 -10.13 15.93
CA GLU A 502 -3.63 -8.70 16.16
C GLU A 502 -5.09 -8.37 16.49
N VAL A 503 -5.30 -7.41 17.39
CA VAL A 503 -6.60 -6.82 17.70
C VAL A 503 -6.77 -5.54 16.89
N GLY A 504 -7.74 -5.55 15.99
CA GLY A 504 -8.11 -4.45 15.12
C GLY A 504 -9.12 -3.47 15.75
N PRO A 505 -9.67 -2.55 14.93
CA PRO A 505 -10.51 -1.46 15.42
C PRO A 505 -11.87 -1.95 15.95
N LEU A 506 -12.47 -1.09 16.78
CA LEU A 506 -13.78 -1.29 17.38
C LEU A 506 -14.89 -1.29 16.33
N VAL A 507 -15.80 -2.25 16.46
CA VAL A 507 -17.03 -2.35 15.66
C VAL A 507 -18.26 -2.37 16.56
N HIS A 508 -19.37 -1.88 16.03
CA HIS A 508 -20.67 -1.92 16.71
C HIS A 508 -21.76 -2.33 15.72
N SER A 509 -22.82 -2.90 16.27
CA SER A 509 -24.05 -3.18 15.53
C SER A 509 -25.02 -2.02 15.71
N ASN A 510 -25.59 -1.51 14.62
CA ASN A 510 -26.61 -0.46 14.67
C ASN A 510 -28.01 -1.02 14.96
N THR A 511 -29.01 -0.14 15.02
CA THR A 511 -30.42 -0.52 15.24
C THR A 511 -31.03 -1.42 14.16
N ARG A 512 -30.38 -1.53 12.98
CA ARG A 512 -30.74 -2.43 11.88
C ARG A 512 -29.92 -3.72 11.88
N GLN A 513 -29.21 -4.00 12.97
CA GLN A 513 -28.26 -5.11 13.09
C GLN A 513 -27.15 -5.12 12.02
N GLN A 514 -26.81 -3.97 11.43
CA GLN A 514 -25.65 -3.85 10.55
C GLN A 514 -24.41 -3.55 11.37
N TRP A 515 -23.35 -4.32 11.14
CA TRP A 515 -22.05 -4.09 11.76
C TRP A 515 -21.28 -2.99 11.04
N MET A 516 -20.73 -2.04 11.81
CA MET A 516 -20.00 -0.88 11.31
C MET A 516 -18.80 -0.57 12.21
N LEU A 517 -17.83 0.17 11.65
CA LEU A 517 -16.75 0.74 12.45
C LEU A 517 -17.29 1.80 13.41
N SER A 518 -16.83 1.76 14.66
CA SER A 518 -17.19 2.76 15.66
C SER A 518 -16.53 4.12 15.36
N SER A 519 -17.32 5.19 15.50
CA SER A 519 -17.05 6.50 14.92
C SER A 519 -16.09 7.41 15.71
N SER A 520 -15.17 6.86 16.52
CA SER A 520 -14.23 7.67 17.31
C SER A 520 -13.12 8.35 16.49
N ASP A 521 -13.05 8.09 15.18
CA ASP A 521 -12.15 8.80 14.27
C ASP A 521 -12.88 9.95 13.53
N PRO A 522 -12.28 11.15 13.33
CA PRO A 522 -12.92 12.27 12.63
C PRO A 522 -13.09 12.02 11.12
N LEU A 523 -14.32 12.17 10.62
CA LEU A 523 -14.65 12.11 9.18
C LEU A 523 -14.09 13.35 8.49
N LEU A 524 -13.44 13.17 7.33
CA LEU A 524 -12.81 14.27 6.61
C LEU A 524 -13.19 14.25 5.12
N THR A 525 -13.86 15.32 4.71
CA THR A 525 -14.42 15.62 3.39
C THR A 525 -13.38 15.69 2.27
N GLY A 526 -13.84 15.46 1.03
CA GLY A 526 -13.08 15.19 -0.20
C GLY A 526 -11.99 16.19 -0.66
N ARG A 527 -11.69 17.25 0.10
CA ARG A 527 -10.51 18.10 -0.10
C ARG A 527 -9.18 17.40 0.26
N ARG A 528 -9.23 16.33 1.08
CA ARG A 528 -8.03 15.70 1.68
C ARG A 528 -7.52 14.44 0.99
N ALA A 529 -8.18 13.97 -0.06
CA ALA A 529 -7.89 12.69 -0.68
C ALA A 529 -6.89 12.79 -1.85
N VAL A 530 -6.99 13.86 -2.63
CA VAL A 530 -6.09 14.15 -3.77
C VAL A 530 -4.62 14.27 -3.34
N VAL A 531 -4.35 14.81 -2.15
CA VAL A 531 -2.96 15.00 -1.69
C VAL A 531 -2.40 13.76 -0.98
N ARG A 532 -3.25 12.83 -0.54
CA ARG A 532 -2.77 11.53 -0.07
C ARG A 532 -2.07 10.74 -1.18
N LEU A 533 -2.39 11.04 -2.44
CA LEU A 533 -1.84 10.37 -3.62
C LEU A 533 -0.47 10.96 -3.97
N THR A 534 -0.33 12.29 -4.06
CA THR A 534 0.96 12.96 -4.36
C THR A 534 2.00 12.84 -3.24
N ASN A 535 1.57 12.57 -2.01
CA ASN A 535 2.45 12.50 -0.84
C ASN A 535 2.76 11.08 -0.37
N ARG A 536 2.44 10.04 -1.14
CA ARG A 536 2.95 8.68 -0.93
C ARG A 536 4.21 8.36 -1.76
N PHE A 537 4.74 9.36 -2.46
CA PHE A 537 5.86 9.23 -3.38
C PHE A 537 7.23 9.13 -2.71
N TYR A 538 7.36 9.64 -1.49
CA TYR A 538 8.66 9.76 -0.80
C TYR A 538 8.78 8.87 0.45
N SER A 539 7.78 8.03 0.74
CA SER A 539 7.83 7.16 1.92
C SER A 539 8.34 5.77 1.58
N GLU A 540 9.55 5.51 2.06
CA GLU A 540 10.24 4.22 2.21
C GLU A 540 9.29 3.05 2.56
N PRO A 541 9.55 1.82 2.07
CA PRO A 541 8.80 0.60 2.41
C PRO A 541 8.57 0.39 3.93
N PHE A 542 9.48 0.90 4.78
CA PHE A 542 9.43 0.76 6.23
C PHE A 542 8.44 1.70 6.96
N ALA A 543 8.04 2.83 6.38
CA ALA A 543 7.10 3.77 7.01
C ALA A 543 5.62 3.40 6.77
N ARG A 544 5.35 2.61 5.73
CA ARG A 544 4.00 2.27 5.24
C ARG A 544 3.20 1.36 6.19
N PRO A 545 3.81 0.42 6.95
CA PRO A 545 3.12 -0.34 7.98
C PRO A 545 2.68 0.53 9.16
N SER A 546 3.49 1.54 9.54
CA SER A 546 3.30 2.31 10.78
C SER A 546 2.36 3.51 10.64
N MET A 547 2.21 4.08 9.42
CA MET A 547 1.49 5.35 9.25
C MET A 547 0.83 5.49 7.87
N ASN A 548 -0.38 6.04 7.85
CA ASN A 548 -1.04 6.50 6.65
C ASN A 548 -0.75 7.99 6.43
N ILE A 549 0.14 8.27 5.48
CA ILE A 549 0.61 9.62 5.17
C ILE A 549 -0.51 10.48 4.57
N LEU A 550 -0.56 11.73 5.02
CA LEU A 550 -1.53 12.76 4.63
C LEU A 550 -0.89 13.86 3.79
N ALA A 551 0.33 14.32 4.13
CA ALA A 551 1.11 15.25 3.32
C ALA A 551 2.62 15.14 3.58
N ILE A 552 3.46 15.49 2.59
CA ILE A 552 4.92 15.52 2.68
C ILE A 552 5.40 16.92 2.27
N GLY A 553 6.31 17.47 3.06
CA GLY A 553 6.90 18.78 2.87
C GLY A 553 5.99 19.93 3.28
N MET A 554 6.63 21.00 3.76
CA MET A 554 5.95 22.19 4.28
C MET A 554 5.12 22.94 3.23
N ARG A 555 5.43 22.80 1.94
CA ARG A 555 4.63 23.39 0.86
C ARG A 555 3.23 22.76 0.81
N ASP A 556 3.17 21.43 0.80
CA ASP A 556 1.90 20.70 0.73
C ASP A 556 1.16 20.74 2.06
N ILE A 557 1.87 20.60 3.18
CA ILE A 557 1.29 20.73 4.52
C ILE A 557 0.63 22.11 4.67
N ARG A 558 1.30 23.21 4.28
CA ARG A 558 0.72 24.55 4.35
C ARG A 558 -0.51 24.73 3.49
N ALA A 559 -0.50 24.16 2.28
CA ALA A 559 -1.61 24.30 1.35
C ALA A 559 -2.91 23.61 1.83
N LEU A 560 -2.81 22.58 2.68
CA LEU A 560 -3.92 21.65 2.95
C LEU A 560 -4.27 21.48 4.41
N TYR A 561 -3.28 21.69 5.25
CA TYR A 561 -3.29 21.51 6.70
C TYR A 561 -2.65 22.77 7.30
N ALA A 562 -3.22 23.93 6.98
CA ALA A 562 -2.66 25.24 7.35
C ALA A 562 -2.44 25.37 8.87
N GLN A 563 -3.35 24.80 9.67
CA GLN A 563 -3.22 24.79 11.12
C GLN A 563 -2.07 23.88 11.57
N GLU A 564 -1.97 22.68 11.02
CA GLU A 564 -0.85 21.77 11.29
C GLU A 564 0.49 22.34 10.82
N SER A 565 0.52 23.08 9.70
CA SER A 565 1.68 23.82 9.23
C SER A 565 2.11 24.88 10.23
N LEU A 566 1.17 25.68 10.76
CA LEU A 566 1.45 26.65 11.80
C LEU A 566 1.99 25.96 13.06
N MET A 567 1.37 24.86 13.49
CA MET A 567 1.83 24.09 14.66
C MET A 567 3.24 23.53 14.48
N ILE A 568 3.62 23.11 13.27
CA ILE A 568 5.00 22.69 12.95
C ILE A 568 5.94 23.89 13.03
N THR A 569 5.56 25.03 12.45
CA THR A 569 6.37 26.25 12.52
C THR A 569 6.56 26.75 13.96
N GLU A 570 5.51 26.74 14.78
CA GLU A 570 5.58 27.07 16.21
C GLU A 570 6.48 26.11 16.99
N ALA A 571 6.32 24.81 16.74
CA ALA A 571 7.12 23.78 17.38
C ALA A 571 8.60 23.90 17.01
N LEU A 572 8.90 24.12 15.73
CA LEU A 572 10.25 24.32 15.24
C LEU A 572 10.87 25.60 15.82
N ALA A 573 10.13 26.70 15.85
CA ALA A 573 10.59 27.94 16.46
C ALA A 573 10.94 27.76 17.95
N MET A 574 10.08 27.06 18.70
CA MET A 574 10.33 26.76 20.11
C MET A 574 11.50 25.78 20.30
N ALA A 575 11.63 24.76 19.46
CA ALA A 575 12.74 23.81 19.48
C ALA A 575 14.08 24.51 19.21
N THR A 576 14.13 25.37 18.19
CA THR A 576 15.30 26.20 17.87
C THR A 576 15.60 27.18 19.02
N PHE A 577 14.59 27.78 19.64
CA PHE A 577 14.77 28.65 20.80
C PHE A 577 15.44 27.91 21.96
N TYR A 578 14.96 26.71 22.32
CA TYR A 578 15.59 25.88 23.34
C TYR A 578 17.03 25.51 22.96
N ALA A 579 17.27 25.02 21.75
CA ALA A 579 18.59 24.58 21.33
C ALA A 579 19.62 25.72 21.34
N LYS A 580 19.29 26.89 20.78
CA LYS A 580 20.18 28.07 20.77
C LYS A 580 20.50 28.58 22.17
N ASN A 581 19.49 28.69 23.04
CA ASN A 581 19.72 29.11 24.41
C ASN A 581 20.55 28.08 25.17
N ALA A 582 20.35 26.79 24.93
CA ALA A 582 21.13 25.74 25.57
C ALA A 582 22.60 25.83 25.15
N GLU A 583 22.88 25.99 23.85
CA GLU A 583 24.22 26.21 23.32
C GLU A 583 24.90 27.44 23.96
N GLU A 584 24.22 28.59 23.99
CA GLU A 584 24.74 29.81 24.61
C GLU A 584 25.00 29.66 26.11
N ASN A 585 24.06 29.05 26.85
CA ASN A 585 24.18 28.83 28.28
C ASN A 585 25.34 27.88 28.62
N LEU A 586 25.54 26.83 27.83
CA LEU A 586 26.68 25.92 27.97
C LEU A 586 28.01 26.60 27.65
N ARG A 587 28.03 27.47 26.63
CA ARG A 587 29.21 28.29 26.29
C ARG A 587 29.59 29.24 27.44
N LEU A 588 28.60 29.93 28.02
CA LEU A 588 28.79 30.79 29.19
C LEU A 588 29.30 30.00 30.39
N LEU A 589 28.71 28.84 30.65
CA LEU A 589 29.11 27.97 31.76
C LEU A 589 30.56 27.48 31.62
N GLN A 590 31.03 27.23 30.41
CA GLN A 590 32.42 26.83 30.17
C GLN A 590 33.41 28.00 30.31
N GLN A 591 33.03 29.20 29.87
CA GLN A 591 33.89 30.39 29.93
C GLN A 591 33.93 31.00 31.34
N THR A 592 32.80 30.97 32.06
CA THR A 592 32.64 31.59 33.36
C THR A 592 31.67 30.77 34.22
N PRO A 593 32.14 29.65 34.82
CA PRO A 593 31.28 28.71 35.54
C PRO A 593 30.42 29.33 36.67
N LEU A 594 30.94 30.38 37.30
CA LEU A 594 30.27 31.10 38.39
C LEU A 594 29.17 32.08 37.91
N ALA A 595 29.12 32.41 36.61
CA ALA A 595 28.17 33.37 36.08
C ALA A 595 26.74 32.83 35.96
N VAL A 596 26.58 31.49 35.93
CA VAL A 596 25.29 30.81 35.67
C VAL A 596 25.07 29.60 36.61
N PRO A 597 25.08 29.81 37.95
CA PRO A 597 25.08 28.72 38.93
C PRO A 597 23.83 27.81 38.84
N ASP A 598 22.67 28.39 38.51
CA ASP A 598 21.42 27.63 38.31
C ASP A 598 21.55 26.57 37.20
N VAL A 599 22.21 26.91 36.08
CA VAL A 599 22.40 26.00 34.95
C VAL A 599 23.36 24.87 35.34
N ALA A 600 24.43 25.21 36.07
CA ALA A 600 25.37 24.22 36.59
C ALA A 600 24.68 23.22 37.52
N GLU A 601 23.80 23.71 38.42
CA GLU A 601 23.06 22.86 39.35
C GLU A 601 22.07 21.94 38.64
N GLN A 602 21.33 22.46 37.66
CA GLN A 602 20.42 21.65 36.84
C GLN A 602 21.14 20.51 36.12
N ILE A 603 22.31 20.78 35.52
CA ILE A 603 23.11 19.75 34.84
C ILE A 603 23.62 18.70 35.84
N LYS A 604 24.12 19.14 36.99
CA LYS A 604 24.57 18.22 38.06
C LYS A 604 23.44 17.33 38.55
N MET A 605 22.26 17.90 38.81
CA MET A 605 21.08 17.15 39.22
C MET A 605 20.64 16.14 38.14
N PHE A 606 20.59 16.56 36.88
CA PHE A 606 20.12 15.73 35.77
C PHE A 606 21.00 14.48 35.55
N PHE A 607 22.32 14.62 35.62
CA PHE A 607 23.26 13.51 35.43
C PHE A 607 23.68 12.80 36.73
N GLY A 608 23.26 13.32 37.89
CA GLY A 608 23.70 12.83 39.21
C GLY A 608 25.21 13.00 39.40
N LEU A 609 25.70 14.23 39.22
CA LEU A 609 27.11 14.60 39.33
C LEU A 609 27.35 15.41 40.61
N GLN A 610 28.48 15.15 41.27
CA GLN A 610 28.93 15.95 42.41
C GLN A 610 29.66 17.22 41.93
N THR A 611 30.48 17.08 40.90
CA THR A 611 31.24 18.15 40.26
C THR A 611 30.97 18.17 38.76
N LEU A 612 31.08 19.35 38.16
CA LEU A 612 30.90 19.53 36.72
C LEU A 612 32.27 19.73 36.06
N GLU A 613 32.88 18.63 35.64
CA GLU A 613 34.19 18.63 34.99
C GLU A 613 34.09 19.02 33.51
N ALA A 614 35.17 19.59 32.96
CA ALA A 614 35.25 20.05 31.57
C ALA A 614 34.89 18.96 30.54
N ARG A 615 35.33 17.72 30.78
CA ARG A 615 35.03 16.55 29.92
C ARG A 615 33.55 16.20 29.86
N TYR A 616 32.77 16.48 30.91
CA TYR A 616 31.31 16.26 30.90
C TYR A 616 30.64 17.34 30.04
N LEU A 617 31.04 18.59 30.24
CA LEU A 617 30.56 19.73 29.45
C LEU A 617 30.87 19.57 27.97
N GLU A 618 32.05 19.07 27.61
CA GLU A 618 32.42 18.80 26.23
C GLU A 618 31.46 17.82 25.56
N LYS A 619 31.11 16.71 26.23
CA LYS A 619 30.15 15.72 25.70
C LYS A 619 28.73 16.25 25.60
N ILE A 620 28.30 17.05 26.57
CA ILE A 620 26.98 17.70 26.53
C ILE A 620 26.93 18.68 25.35
N ARG A 621 27.94 19.54 25.21
CA ARG A 621 28.04 20.50 24.11
C ARG A 621 28.06 19.82 22.75
N GLU A 622 28.83 18.75 22.58
CA GLU A 622 28.89 18.01 21.31
C GLU A 622 27.48 17.61 20.82
N VAL A 623 26.64 17.11 21.73
CA VAL A 623 25.25 16.71 21.41
C VAL A 623 24.34 17.91 21.20
N VAL A 624 24.42 18.93 22.06
CA VAL A 624 23.61 20.15 21.91
C VAL A 624 23.93 20.87 20.61
N ASP A 625 25.20 21.02 20.25
CA ASP A 625 25.66 21.68 19.04
C ASP A 625 25.19 20.90 17.79
N LYS A 626 25.29 19.57 17.77
CA LYS A 626 24.76 18.72 16.67
C LYS A 626 23.26 18.93 16.46
N VAL A 627 22.48 18.89 17.53
CA VAL A 627 21.02 19.05 17.44
C VAL A 627 20.64 20.49 17.10
N CYS A 628 21.32 21.49 17.68
CA CYS A 628 21.11 22.91 17.37
C CYS A 628 21.35 23.20 15.89
N ASN A 629 22.50 22.75 15.35
CA ASN A 629 22.85 22.89 13.95
C ASN A 629 21.79 22.26 13.04
N ALA A 630 21.36 21.03 13.34
CA ALA A 630 20.33 20.34 12.56
C ALA A 630 18.97 21.07 12.57
N LEU A 631 18.58 21.68 13.68
CA LEU A 631 17.33 22.42 13.81
C LEU A 631 17.32 23.75 13.06
N ILE A 632 18.49 24.35 12.83
CA ILE A 632 18.61 25.62 12.08
C ILE A 632 18.90 25.43 10.60
N GLU A 633 19.20 24.21 10.15
CA GLU A 633 19.49 23.94 8.76
C GLU A 633 18.35 24.37 7.82
N PRO A 634 18.67 24.95 6.64
CA PRO A 634 17.68 25.27 5.62
C PRO A 634 16.83 24.07 5.17
N SER A 635 17.40 22.85 5.30
CA SER A 635 16.71 21.58 5.01
C SER A 635 15.44 21.43 5.86
N LEU A 636 15.43 21.96 7.08
CA LEU A 636 14.32 21.91 8.03
C LEU A 636 13.56 23.25 8.12
N THR A 637 14.27 24.38 8.11
CA THR A 637 13.69 25.71 8.35
C THR A 637 13.06 26.37 7.13
N SER A 638 13.37 25.91 5.91
CA SER A 638 12.82 26.48 4.68
C SER A 638 11.28 26.37 4.66
N PRO A 639 10.57 27.43 4.20
CA PRO A 639 9.13 27.38 3.97
C PRO A 639 8.69 26.26 3.00
N SER A 640 9.62 25.72 2.20
CA SER A 640 9.43 24.60 1.28
C SER A 640 10.22 23.35 1.69
N SER A 641 10.58 23.20 2.98
CA SER A 641 11.26 22.01 3.52
C SER A 641 10.53 20.74 3.10
N LYS A 642 11.27 19.74 2.65
CA LYS A 642 10.74 18.42 2.26
C LYS A 642 10.77 17.40 3.41
N ARG A 643 11.36 17.76 4.56
CA ARG A 643 11.67 16.82 5.65
C ARG A 643 10.48 16.44 6.52
N PHE A 644 9.40 17.22 6.51
CA PHE A 644 8.23 16.95 7.35
C PHE A 644 7.22 16.06 6.62
N VAL A 645 6.78 15.00 7.28
CA VAL A 645 5.71 14.12 6.81
C VAL A 645 4.62 14.12 7.86
N ILE A 646 3.37 14.37 7.49
CA ILE A 646 2.24 14.30 8.42
C ILE A 646 1.31 13.17 8.03
N GLY A 647 0.61 12.58 8.99
CA GLY A 647 -0.19 11.39 8.73
C GLY A 647 -0.96 10.87 9.95
N ARG A 648 -1.60 9.72 9.77
CA ARG A 648 -2.33 9.02 10.85
C ARG A 648 -1.63 7.72 11.18
N SER A 649 -1.34 7.46 12.45
CA SER A 649 -0.75 6.20 12.88
C SER A 649 -1.64 5.02 12.50
N ARG A 650 -1.01 3.92 12.06
CA ARG A 650 -1.65 2.61 11.85
C ARG A 650 -1.43 1.69 13.05
N MET A 651 -0.56 2.06 13.98
CA MET A 651 -0.25 1.27 15.17
C MET A 651 -1.45 1.26 16.12
N PRO A 652 -1.89 0.08 16.61
CA PRO A 652 -2.96 0.02 17.60
C PRO A 652 -2.56 0.78 18.85
N THR A 653 -3.51 1.54 19.41
CA THR A 653 -3.33 2.14 20.73
C THR A 653 -3.47 1.03 21.76
N LEU A 654 -2.34 0.41 22.15
CA LEU A 654 -2.32 -0.52 23.26
C LEU A 654 -2.87 0.19 24.52
N THR A 655 -3.82 -0.44 25.21
CA THR A 655 -4.42 0.09 26.44
C THR A 655 -3.32 0.38 27.47
N GLY A 656 -3.13 1.67 27.78
CA GLY A 656 -2.09 2.14 28.71
C GLY A 656 -0.75 2.54 28.08
N ALA A 657 -0.58 2.41 26.76
CA ALA A 657 0.63 2.84 26.05
C ALA A 657 0.59 4.32 25.64
N TYR A 658 1.78 4.92 25.51
CA TYR A 658 1.96 6.29 25.02
C TYR A 658 1.44 6.42 23.60
N LYS A 659 0.67 7.48 23.32
CA LYS A 659 0.37 7.86 21.94
C LYS A 659 1.68 8.27 21.29
N MET A 660 2.07 7.64 20.19
CA MET A 660 3.27 8.01 19.44
C MET A 660 3.04 9.37 18.76
N LEU A 661 3.72 10.44 19.20
CA LEU A 661 3.59 11.77 18.60
C LEU A 661 4.28 11.82 17.23
N ALA A 662 5.49 11.29 17.15
CA ALA A 662 6.26 11.22 15.91
C ALA A 662 7.14 9.97 15.91
N PHE A 663 7.77 9.70 14.77
CA PHE A 663 8.87 8.76 14.66
C PHE A 663 9.78 9.15 13.50
N THR A 664 10.93 8.49 13.45
CA THR A 664 11.87 8.56 12.34
C THR A 664 12.44 7.19 12.01
N ILE A 665 13.01 7.04 10.81
CA ILE A 665 13.72 5.85 10.37
C ILE A 665 15.21 6.19 10.36
N VAL A 666 16.04 5.31 10.93
CA VAL A 666 17.49 5.49 10.95
C VAL A 666 18.17 4.19 10.51
N PRO A 667 19.06 4.25 9.50
CA PRO A 667 19.43 5.42 8.71
C PRO A 667 18.34 5.80 7.69
N ASP A 668 18.11 7.11 7.50
CA ASP A 668 17.28 7.64 6.42
C ASP A 668 18.08 8.71 5.66
N PRO A 669 18.38 8.50 4.36
CA PRO A 669 19.16 9.45 3.57
C PRO A 669 18.47 10.81 3.40
N LEU A 670 17.14 10.87 3.56
CA LEU A 670 16.34 12.10 3.46
C LEU A 670 16.09 12.75 4.82
N GLN A 671 16.44 12.04 5.91
CA GLN A 671 16.21 12.43 7.30
C GLN A 671 14.82 13.01 7.56
N LEU A 672 13.79 12.28 7.13
CA LEU A 672 12.40 12.67 7.26
C LEU A 672 11.94 12.59 8.73
N LEU A 673 10.94 13.41 9.07
CA LEU A 673 10.29 13.45 10.38
C LEU A 673 8.81 13.13 10.18
N TYR A 674 8.35 11.99 10.71
CA TYR A 674 6.98 11.52 10.55
C TYR A 674 6.12 11.92 11.75
N LEU A 675 5.21 12.88 11.55
CA LEU A 675 4.35 13.47 12.58
C LEU A 675 2.93 12.89 12.52
N THR A 676 2.52 12.22 13.58
CA THR A 676 1.19 11.59 13.67
C THR A 676 0.12 12.60 14.11
N GLU A 677 -1.13 12.17 14.19
CA GLU A 677 -2.21 12.95 14.80
C GLU A 677 -1.94 13.36 16.25
N ALA A 678 -1.18 12.56 17.00
CA ALA A 678 -0.90 12.84 18.40
C ALA A 678 0.07 14.02 18.55
N PHE A 679 0.95 14.27 17.56
CA PHE A 679 1.77 15.49 17.53
C PHE A 679 0.92 16.75 17.53
N PHE A 680 -0.13 16.78 16.70
CA PHE A 680 -0.99 17.96 16.57
C PHE A 680 -1.96 18.11 17.74
N THR A 681 -2.37 16.99 18.33
CA THR A 681 -3.25 16.96 19.51
C THR A 681 -2.68 16.06 20.62
N PRO A 682 -1.66 16.52 21.38
CA PRO A 682 -1.03 15.73 22.44
C PRO A 682 -2.00 15.36 23.58
N GLY A 683 -3.04 16.18 23.80
CA GLY A 683 -4.08 15.91 24.79
C GLY A 683 -3.65 16.13 26.25
N LEU A 684 -2.54 16.84 26.48
CA LEU A 684 -2.02 17.14 27.80
C LEU A 684 -2.87 18.23 28.49
N LYS A 685 -3.48 17.90 29.64
CA LYS A 685 -4.41 18.77 30.37
C LYS A 685 -3.78 19.37 31.63
N TYR A 686 -2.76 20.21 31.46
CA TYR A 686 -2.06 20.86 32.58
C TYR A 686 -2.54 22.29 32.90
N SER A 687 -3.39 22.90 32.07
CA SER A 687 -3.72 24.33 32.17
C SER A 687 -4.25 24.81 33.53
N HIS A 688 -4.92 23.93 34.30
CA HIS A 688 -5.47 24.22 35.62
C HIS A 688 -4.49 23.93 36.78
N LEU A 689 -3.29 23.43 36.47
CA LEU A 689 -2.28 23.00 37.45
C LEU A 689 -1.00 23.83 37.40
N LEU A 690 -0.95 24.92 36.62
CA LEU A 690 0.29 25.66 36.37
C LEU A 690 0.35 26.95 37.20
N ILE A 691 1.50 27.22 37.82
CA ILE A 691 1.74 28.48 38.58
C ILE A 691 1.85 29.73 37.68
N LYS A 692 2.06 29.54 36.38
CA LYS A 692 2.17 30.62 35.39
C LYS A 692 1.82 30.14 33.97
N PRO A 693 1.47 31.04 33.04
CA PRO A 693 1.18 30.67 31.66
C PRO A 693 2.33 29.89 31.01
N PHE A 694 2.00 28.75 30.40
CA PHE A 694 2.94 27.90 29.68
C PHE A 694 2.27 27.23 28.49
N TYR A 695 2.91 27.28 27.32
CA TYR A 695 2.38 26.69 26.10
C TYR A 695 2.61 25.18 26.06
N VAL A 696 1.89 24.43 26.89
CA VAL A 696 2.04 22.97 27.10
C VAL A 696 2.13 22.19 25.78
N ASN A 697 1.19 22.42 24.86
CA ASN A 697 1.16 21.69 23.59
C ASN A 697 2.28 22.10 22.63
N VAL A 698 2.70 23.37 22.64
CA VAL A 698 3.83 23.84 21.82
C VAL A 698 5.13 23.24 22.34
N HIS A 699 5.32 23.21 23.67
CA HIS A 699 6.44 22.55 24.30
C HIS A 699 6.50 21.05 23.95
N ALA A 700 5.38 20.33 24.07
CA ALA A 700 5.32 18.91 23.74
C ALA A 700 5.74 18.63 22.29
N ARG A 701 5.28 19.45 21.35
CA ARG A 701 5.68 19.35 19.94
C ARG A 701 7.16 19.68 19.74
N ALA A 702 7.66 20.73 20.39
CA ALA A 702 9.05 21.16 20.29
C ALA A 702 10.02 20.08 20.79
N THR A 703 9.77 19.50 21.97
CA THR A 703 10.61 18.43 22.51
C THR A 703 10.51 17.15 21.69
N THR A 704 9.35 16.86 21.09
CA THR A 704 9.23 15.79 20.09
C THR A 704 10.14 16.05 18.89
N LEU A 705 10.18 17.26 18.33
CA LEU A 705 11.08 17.54 17.20
C LEU A 705 12.55 17.39 17.58
N ILE A 706 12.94 17.84 18.78
CA ILE A 706 14.32 17.67 19.29
C ILE A 706 14.66 16.18 19.41
N HIS A 707 13.73 15.36 19.91
CA HIS A 707 13.85 13.92 20.04
C HIS A 707 14.06 13.22 18.69
N GLU A 708 13.19 13.49 17.70
CA GLU A 708 13.31 12.84 16.38
C GLU A 708 14.57 13.29 15.64
N VAL A 709 14.98 14.56 15.79
CA VAL A 709 16.22 15.06 15.19
C VAL A 709 17.45 14.42 15.83
N SER A 710 17.46 14.17 17.15
CA SER A 710 18.60 13.54 17.81
C SER A 710 18.85 12.11 17.33
N HIS A 711 17.80 11.38 16.93
CA HIS A 711 17.96 10.07 16.30
C HIS A 711 18.80 10.14 15.02
N HIS A 712 18.54 11.14 14.17
CA HIS A 712 19.29 11.33 12.91
C HIS A 712 20.73 11.76 13.13
N VAL A 713 20.95 12.80 13.94
CA VAL A 713 22.26 13.49 13.98
C VAL A 713 23.19 12.99 15.09
N CYS A 714 22.63 12.34 16.12
CA CYS A 714 23.38 11.78 17.23
C CYS A 714 23.29 10.24 17.29
N GLY A 715 22.39 9.61 16.52
CA GLY A 715 22.15 8.17 16.61
C GLY A 715 21.62 7.76 17.98
N THR A 716 20.80 8.62 18.61
CA THR A 716 20.18 8.31 19.91
C THR A 716 19.23 7.12 19.79
N LEU A 717 18.88 6.53 20.92
CA LEU A 717 17.92 5.43 21.06
C LEU A 717 16.82 5.79 22.06
N ASP A 718 15.74 5.01 22.07
CA ASP A 718 14.68 5.07 23.06
C ASP A 718 14.96 4.15 24.25
N LEU A 719 15.92 4.53 25.08
CA LEU A 719 16.33 3.75 26.26
C LEU A 719 15.33 3.93 27.41
N ALA A 720 14.81 5.15 27.59
CA ALA A 720 13.85 5.47 28.64
C ALA A 720 13.05 6.74 28.30
N TYR A 721 11.76 6.71 28.60
CA TYR A 721 10.90 7.89 28.54
C TYR A 721 10.96 8.66 29.88
N VAL A 722 11.63 9.81 29.88
CA VAL A 722 11.69 10.80 30.96
C VAL A 722 10.54 11.80 30.91
N HIS A 723 9.65 11.68 29.92
CA HIS A 723 8.46 12.52 29.72
C HIS A 723 8.85 13.94 29.32
N SER A 724 9.77 14.07 28.36
CA SER A 724 10.22 15.36 27.82
C SER A 724 9.09 16.19 27.20
N THR A 725 7.98 15.56 26.83
CA THR A 725 6.80 16.21 26.24
C THR A 725 5.90 16.88 27.29
N HIS A 726 6.07 16.56 28.56
CA HIS A 726 5.31 17.14 29.66
C HIS A 726 5.97 18.43 30.18
N PRO A 727 5.21 19.37 30.78
CA PRO A 727 5.78 20.58 31.38
C PRO A 727 6.89 20.28 32.39
N PHE A 728 7.71 21.28 32.69
CA PHE A 728 8.68 21.19 33.78
C PHE A 728 7.95 21.02 35.12
N HIS A 729 8.37 20.07 35.95
CA HIS A 729 7.74 19.79 37.24
C HIS A 729 7.68 21.02 38.17
N ASP A 730 8.62 21.95 38.06
CA ASP A 730 8.66 23.21 38.83
C ASP A 730 7.55 24.20 38.45
N LEU A 731 6.84 23.97 37.34
CA LEU A 731 5.68 24.76 36.93
C LEU A 731 4.36 24.30 37.54
N ILE A 732 4.32 23.12 38.14
CA ILE A 732 3.09 22.56 38.70
C ILE A 732 2.82 23.21 40.07
N ASP A 733 1.64 23.78 40.23
CA ASP A 733 1.18 24.42 41.45
C ASP A 733 0.85 23.36 42.50
N PRO A 734 1.62 23.25 43.60
CA PRO A 734 1.34 22.26 44.64
C PRO A 734 0.13 22.63 45.51
N GLN A 735 -0.42 23.85 45.39
CA GLN A 735 -1.50 24.35 46.24
C GLN A 735 -2.90 23.95 45.76
N VAL A 736 -3.05 23.51 44.50
CA VAL A 736 -4.33 22.99 43.98
C VAL A 736 -4.51 21.50 44.30
N PRO A 737 -5.75 21.00 44.47
CA PRO A 737 -6.03 19.66 44.99
C PRO A 737 -5.28 18.51 44.29
N ASP A 738 -5.18 18.55 42.96
CA ASP A 738 -4.48 17.53 42.16
C ASP A 738 -3.01 17.90 41.83
N GLY A 739 -2.57 19.09 42.22
CA GLY A 739 -1.30 19.66 41.82
C GLY A 739 -0.10 19.05 42.52
N ASN A 740 -0.17 18.84 43.84
CA ASN A 740 0.93 18.25 44.61
C ASN A 740 1.27 16.82 44.14
N SER A 741 0.24 15.98 43.97
CA SER A 741 0.42 14.60 43.48
C SER A 741 0.96 14.58 42.03
N THR A 742 0.43 15.44 41.16
CA THR A 742 0.90 15.58 39.78
C THR A 742 2.36 16.03 39.71
N LYS A 743 2.74 17.00 40.55
CA LYS A 743 4.12 17.49 40.66
C LYS A 743 5.07 16.37 41.05
N THR A 744 4.77 15.62 42.12
CA THR A 744 5.60 14.51 42.59
C THR A 744 5.75 13.42 41.53
N VAL A 745 4.66 13.05 40.86
CA VAL A 745 4.69 12.03 39.79
C VAL A 745 5.55 12.50 38.62
N LEU A 746 5.42 13.75 38.20
CA LEU A 746 6.15 14.32 37.06
C LEU A 746 7.64 14.49 37.38
N GLU A 747 7.96 15.01 38.56
CA GLU A 747 9.34 15.12 39.06
C GLU A 747 10.02 13.75 39.10
N ASN A 748 9.33 12.73 39.62
CA ASN A 748 9.87 11.38 39.65
C ASN A 748 10.13 10.82 38.23
N ARG A 749 9.24 11.09 37.27
CA ARG A 749 9.44 10.65 35.87
C ARG A 749 10.62 11.37 35.20
N GLN A 750 10.78 12.66 35.43
CA GLN A 750 11.82 13.48 34.81
C GLN A 750 13.22 13.28 35.44
N LEU A 751 13.30 12.99 36.76
CA LEU A 751 14.58 12.93 37.49
C LEU A 751 15.01 11.51 37.90
N SER A 752 14.09 10.53 37.96
CA SER A 752 14.40 9.19 38.45
C SER A 752 14.49 8.11 37.37
N ARG A 753 14.15 8.43 36.11
CA ARG A 753 14.28 7.51 34.96
C ARG A 753 15.67 7.66 34.34
N LEU A 754 16.31 6.52 34.06
CA LEU A 754 17.70 6.47 33.54
C LEU A 754 18.65 7.32 34.39
N SER A 755 18.60 7.16 35.71
CA SER A 755 19.41 7.92 36.66
C SER A 755 19.90 7.04 37.84
N LEU A 756 20.69 7.63 38.74
CA LEU A 756 21.15 6.92 39.94
C LEU A 756 20.01 6.49 40.87
N LYS A 757 18.82 7.10 40.74
CA LYS A 757 17.61 6.74 41.49
C LYS A 757 16.84 5.56 40.87
N THR A 758 17.13 5.17 39.62
CA THR A 758 16.49 4.01 38.98
C THR A 758 16.94 2.70 39.66
N PRO A 759 16.03 1.81 40.10
CA PRO A 759 16.42 0.50 40.64
C PRO A 759 17.33 -0.26 39.67
N ILE A 760 18.38 -0.92 40.17
CA ILE A 760 19.43 -1.49 39.31
C ILE A 760 18.90 -2.51 38.30
N HIS A 761 17.89 -3.29 38.70
CA HIS A 761 17.26 -4.30 37.85
C HIS A 761 16.30 -3.68 36.81
N GLU A 762 15.78 -2.47 37.04
CA GLU A 762 14.95 -1.74 36.07
C GLU A 762 15.78 -0.92 35.07
N LEU A 763 17.05 -0.65 35.40
CA LEU A 763 17.93 0.14 34.54
C LEU A 763 18.15 -0.58 33.20
N PHE A 764 17.91 0.14 32.10
CA PHE A 764 17.97 -0.34 30.71
C PHE A 764 16.88 -1.32 30.27
N GLN A 765 15.84 -1.55 31.08
CA GLN A 765 14.68 -2.29 30.59
C GLN A 765 13.93 -1.47 29.54
N VAL A 766 13.73 -2.07 28.37
CA VAL A 766 13.00 -1.47 27.24
C VAL A 766 11.69 -2.20 27.01
N VAL A 767 10.73 -1.51 26.41
CA VAL A 767 9.46 -2.15 26.03
C VAL A 767 9.72 -3.01 24.80
N ASP A 768 9.54 -4.31 24.93
CA ASP A 768 9.57 -5.22 23.81
C ASP A 768 8.30 -5.01 22.96
N ILE A 769 8.47 -4.63 21.70
CA ILE A 769 7.37 -4.29 20.79
C ILE A 769 6.47 -5.48 20.43
N ALA A 770 6.96 -6.72 20.57
CA ALA A 770 6.17 -7.93 20.28
C ALA A 770 5.30 -8.33 21.48
N THR A 771 5.74 -8.04 22.70
CA THR A 771 5.06 -8.47 23.94
C THR A 771 4.42 -7.31 24.71
N GLY A 772 4.80 -6.06 24.45
CA GLY A 772 4.39 -4.87 25.19
C GLY A 772 4.94 -4.79 26.62
N LEU A 773 5.77 -5.75 27.03
CA LEU A 773 6.34 -5.84 28.38
C LEU A 773 7.71 -5.15 28.44
N LYS A 774 8.05 -4.61 29.62
CA LYS A 774 9.41 -4.14 29.88
C LYS A 774 10.31 -5.33 30.18
N THR A 775 11.34 -5.52 29.37
CA THR A 775 12.29 -6.63 29.49
C THR A 775 13.72 -6.14 29.31
N ASP A 776 14.68 -6.96 29.76
CA ASP A 776 16.10 -6.71 29.52
C ASP A 776 16.41 -6.91 28.03
N PRO A 777 17.17 -5.99 27.40
CA PRO A 777 17.52 -6.13 26.00
C PRO A 777 18.46 -7.31 25.79
N ALA A 778 18.21 -8.12 24.75
CA ALA A 778 18.87 -9.40 24.54
C ALA A 778 19.29 -9.63 23.08
N GLN A 779 20.40 -10.35 22.89
CA GLN A 779 20.85 -10.79 21.55
C GLN A 779 19.81 -11.71 20.90
N GLY A 780 19.68 -11.63 19.57
CA GLY A 780 18.71 -12.43 18.81
C GLY A 780 17.25 -11.97 18.94
N THR A 781 16.98 -10.86 19.63
CA THR A 781 15.65 -10.23 19.73
C THR A 781 15.63 -8.89 18.99
N SER A 782 14.44 -8.29 18.85
CA SER A 782 14.26 -6.93 18.30
C SER A 782 14.99 -5.85 19.11
N THR A 783 15.38 -6.13 20.35
CA THR A 783 16.11 -5.22 21.25
C THR A 783 17.63 -5.36 21.16
N ALA A 784 18.16 -6.25 20.32
CA ALA A 784 19.61 -6.45 20.16
C ALA A 784 20.40 -5.18 19.77
N PRO A 785 19.90 -4.29 18.88
CA PRO A 785 20.58 -3.02 18.59
C PRO A 785 20.73 -2.13 19.82
N VAL A 786 19.74 -2.13 20.71
CA VAL A 786 19.76 -1.39 21.97
C VAL A 786 20.84 -1.94 22.90
N LEU A 787 20.90 -3.27 23.05
CA LEU A 787 21.95 -3.93 23.83
C LEU A 787 23.35 -3.58 23.28
N ASN A 788 23.56 -3.70 21.98
CA ASN A 788 24.86 -3.41 21.35
C ASN A 788 25.32 -1.97 21.59
N ARG A 789 24.41 -1.00 21.46
CA ARG A 789 24.72 0.42 21.70
C ARG A 789 25.02 0.69 23.17
N LEU A 790 24.25 0.10 24.08
CA LEU A 790 24.48 0.23 25.53
C LEU A 790 25.87 -0.28 25.90
N LEU A 791 26.22 -1.50 25.46
CA LEU A 791 27.53 -2.11 25.70
C LEU A 791 28.67 -1.27 25.13
N ALA A 792 28.50 -0.69 23.94
CA ALA A 792 29.48 0.22 23.35
C ALA A 792 29.64 1.53 24.16
N ALA A 793 28.52 2.13 24.59
CA ALA A 793 28.54 3.37 25.37
C ALA A 793 29.20 3.19 26.75
N THR A 794 28.92 2.08 27.43
CA THR A 794 29.52 1.74 28.72
C THR A 794 30.92 1.15 28.57
N GLY A 795 31.26 0.57 27.41
CA GLY A 795 32.51 -0.15 27.18
C GLY A 795 32.55 -1.52 27.86
N THR A 796 31.40 -2.21 27.94
CA THR A 796 31.24 -3.47 28.67
C THR A 796 30.77 -4.59 27.74
N GLN A 797 30.87 -5.85 28.20
CA GLN A 797 30.43 -7.03 27.43
C GLN A 797 29.06 -7.58 27.89
N THR A 798 28.61 -7.23 29.10
CA THR A 798 27.36 -7.72 29.67
C THR A 798 26.46 -6.58 30.13
N LEU A 799 25.13 -6.82 30.13
CA LEU A 799 24.15 -5.85 30.65
C LEU A 799 24.34 -5.58 32.14
N SER A 800 24.73 -6.60 32.91
CA SER A 800 25.03 -6.45 34.34
C SER A 800 26.22 -5.51 34.57
N ASP A 801 27.30 -5.67 33.80
CA ASP A 801 28.44 -4.76 33.84
C ASP A 801 28.08 -3.35 33.39
N ALA A 802 27.25 -3.21 32.35
CA ALA A 802 26.75 -1.92 31.90
C ALA A 802 26.00 -1.18 33.02
N ARG A 803 25.12 -1.88 33.76
CA ARG A 803 24.37 -1.33 34.90
C ARG A 803 25.28 -0.87 36.04
N ARG A 804 26.33 -1.65 36.32
CA ARG A 804 27.35 -1.32 37.33
C ARG A 804 28.15 -0.08 36.91
N VAL A 805 28.69 -0.07 35.70
CA VAL A 805 29.48 1.04 35.15
C VAL A 805 28.65 2.33 35.11
N PHE A 806 27.39 2.27 34.71
CA PHE A 806 26.48 3.43 34.72
C PHE A 806 26.38 4.07 36.12
N ARG A 807 26.38 3.28 37.19
CA ARG A 807 26.33 3.81 38.56
C ARG A 807 27.67 4.37 39.04
N THR A 808 28.77 3.71 38.71
CA THR A 808 30.09 4.01 39.29
C THR A 808 30.90 5.03 38.48
N ASP A 809 30.73 5.08 37.16
CA ASP A 809 31.49 5.97 36.27
C ASP A 809 30.59 7.13 35.78
N ALA A 810 30.90 8.34 36.24
CA ALA A 810 30.16 9.54 35.90
C ALA A 810 30.25 9.91 34.41
N LEU A 811 31.40 9.72 33.76
CA LEU A 811 31.55 10.03 32.33
C LEU A 811 30.74 9.06 31.48
N LYS A 812 30.84 7.75 31.77
CA LYS A 812 30.06 6.72 31.07
C LYS A 812 28.57 6.91 31.28
N ARG A 813 28.14 7.33 32.47
CA ARG A 813 26.76 7.73 32.74
C ARG A 813 26.31 8.90 31.88
N VAL A 814 27.07 9.98 31.82
CA VAL A 814 26.78 11.15 30.97
C VAL A 814 26.63 10.72 29.50
N VAL A 815 27.57 9.94 28.98
CA VAL A 815 27.52 9.43 27.60
C VAL A 815 26.31 8.51 27.36
N THR A 816 25.95 7.67 28.34
CA THR A 816 24.80 6.77 28.21
C THR A 816 23.47 7.54 28.22
N VAL A 817 23.32 8.53 29.10
CA VAL A 817 22.13 9.39 29.15
C VAL A 817 22.01 10.23 27.86
N LEU A 818 23.13 10.71 27.31
CA LEU A 818 23.16 11.44 26.03
C LEU A 818 22.89 10.55 24.80
N ASN A 819 22.95 9.23 24.94
CA ASN A 819 22.48 8.29 23.90
C ASN A 819 20.96 8.06 23.95
N ASN A 820 20.23 8.62 24.93
CA ASN A 820 18.77 8.51 25.03
C ASN A 820 18.07 9.74 24.44
N ALA A 821 17.22 9.56 23.43
CA ALA A 821 16.58 10.66 22.71
C ALA A 821 15.70 11.53 23.61
N ASP A 822 14.88 10.91 24.47
CA ASP A 822 13.99 11.64 25.38
C ASP A 822 14.77 12.43 26.45
N SER A 823 15.91 11.90 26.91
CA SER A 823 16.82 12.61 27.82
C SER A 823 17.47 13.82 27.15
N VAL A 824 17.92 13.68 25.90
CA VAL A 824 18.49 14.79 25.12
C VAL A 824 17.43 15.89 24.90
N ALA A 825 16.22 15.52 24.53
CA ALA A 825 15.11 16.45 24.34
C ALA A 825 14.78 17.23 25.62
N TYR A 826 14.68 16.53 26.76
CA TYR A 826 14.42 17.18 28.04
C TYR A 826 15.59 18.07 28.50
N LEU A 827 16.84 17.62 28.35
CA LEU A 827 18.03 18.39 28.71
C LEU A 827 18.12 19.71 27.93
N ILE A 828 17.96 19.65 26.60
CA ILE A 828 17.99 20.83 25.73
C ILE A 828 16.86 21.79 26.12
N ALA A 829 15.65 21.29 26.35
CA ALA A 829 14.53 22.13 26.78
C ALA A 829 14.73 22.74 28.17
N LEU A 830 15.33 22.00 29.11
CA LEU A 830 15.58 22.45 30.48
C LEU A 830 16.65 23.54 30.51
N VAL A 831 17.82 23.27 29.95
CA VAL A 831 18.96 24.20 29.90
C VAL A 831 18.65 25.39 29.00
N GLY A 832 17.88 25.18 27.93
CA GLY A 832 17.49 26.19 26.96
C GLY A 832 16.22 26.96 27.29
N ARG A 833 15.55 26.64 28.41
CA ARG A 833 14.25 27.22 28.79
C ARG A 833 14.27 28.75 28.84
N ARG A 834 15.41 29.33 29.23
CA ARG A 834 15.67 30.77 29.29
C ARG A 834 17.14 31.02 28.96
N LYS A 835 17.43 32.13 28.28
CA LYS A 835 18.80 32.64 28.16
C LYS A 835 19.28 33.12 29.52
N ALA A 836 20.44 32.65 29.97
CA ALA A 836 21.00 33.05 31.24
C ALA A 836 21.53 34.49 31.16
N ILE A 837 21.27 35.27 32.21
CA ILE A 837 21.85 36.61 32.39
C ILE A 837 23.00 36.43 33.39
N PRO A 838 24.26 36.74 33.01
CA PRO A 838 25.39 36.62 33.92
C PRO A 838 25.15 37.43 35.20
N ILE A 839 25.32 36.80 36.36
CA ILE A 839 25.35 37.55 37.61
C ILE A 839 26.65 38.37 37.60
N GLY A 840 26.53 39.70 37.52
CA GLY A 840 27.68 40.59 37.58
C GLY A 840 28.43 40.41 38.90
N LEU A 841 29.76 40.32 38.84
CA LEU A 841 30.60 40.68 39.98
C LEU A 841 30.25 42.13 40.31
N THR A 842 29.45 42.35 41.35
CA THR A 842 29.19 43.67 41.91
C THR A 842 30.54 44.30 42.24
N SER A 843 30.94 45.31 41.47
CA SER A 843 31.98 46.24 41.88
C SER A 843 31.43 47.03 43.06
N ASN A 844 31.72 46.55 44.28
CA ASN A 844 31.67 47.39 45.44
C ASN A 844 32.92 48.28 45.45
N SER A 845 32.71 49.59 45.46
CA SER A 845 33.39 50.64 46.25
C SER A 845 33.79 51.86 45.41
N PRO A 846 33.73 53.06 46.01
CA PRO A 846 32.61 53.77 46.63
C PRO A 846 31.97 54.80 45.70
#